data_AF-A0A0F9YX02-F1
#
_entry.id   AF-A0A0F9YX02-F1
#
_cell.length_a   1.000
_cell.length_b   1.000
_cell.length_c   1.000
_cell.angle_alpha   90.00
_cell.angle_beta   90.00
_cell.angle_gamma   90.00
#
_symmetry.space_group_name_H-M   'P 1'
#
loop_
_entity.id
_entity.type
_entity.pdbx_description
1 polymer ?
#
loop_
_entity_poly.entity_id
_entity_poly.type
_entity_poly.pdbx_seq_one_letter_code
_entity_poly.pdbx_strand_id
1 'polypeptide(L)'
;MKSLRFFTLFILLVSQRLCAPINFATRSVAIKVKPSGILNFGQAATGFNGTLTKLPGSTISGQTVTFDYGIFEDPYNNMFMSGVYDPSVAGISLSGNGFLNASNGDIVETLTISGVDNLVEGQPTFNDIITLQDASTTVTFAMQSRVNQNINLNNGTIYLKEDLKFVDNKKLIGPGNIHGNYHRLEIGGDTLSTFTVSLAFTNVGDIFLNGRTQLNTTFTFNATDILNGNGNVLEFGASGQIYIAAGATLNVADIVFKNVSNNSFSFADKTAQMFFSNVDMEFVNSVTFTTGGIYVEGPSNWIIKNNIIHFENDSTLTVDGMTLWKDEIGDISNLGNVTFATSTHLELLNSGTIKFVPSSTDDLQAQIDALKTDTGLLSTSTINLQIQIDNLSTDTTNLQYWIDLLDTSTQNLQIQVDAIATDTGLLSTSTISLQNQLDQVMTDTTNLQNWIDLLDTSTQNLQIQVDAIATDTGLLSTSTISLQNQIDAIATDTGLLSTSTISLQNQIDLLNTSTINLQNQIDAVATDTGLLSTSTISLQNQIDLLDTSTINLQNQIDAIATDTGLLSTSTIYLQDQIDLFTTSTINLQNQIDAVATDTGLLSTSTIYLQDQIDLFTTSTINLQNQIDALGTATQDLQDQIDAISTTSGFLPYVSDYCNEHIVTVSQNMTFNHQAFLSAPDSSLGFHFLPCPGGDLPVLTISAFDTITLPQNAKLIFYGQGIVNVEDGVEFEMLGTGTESSDFPPSIIVQNRAMFIPAEDAVVNIKGIGEFITRECGSVVLDQSCQLVFGSDSADILNVLFKFGVMTIADPFAYVSFEKGRFNIKFDKSSVLNIFAGFFELNANFGTSSPGIIDSFVFDQGSRMEFDSFGRLVLSDNLGNVPMYFDSINGEISGNGPEGVGQGLLRYLPADSEIYIQRNYFDTSAPVVNVFAALGLLLKDSQSLTTDAGVSYNFGPGSTLLINNKDGLESVFAPDLSGRTFTIQSGDHGFYKVPDKLLIRGIDKRGRPFQIDNNGVRTLL
;
A
#
# COMPACT_ATOMS: atom_id res chain seq x y z
N MET A 1 23.87 47.36 -21.83
CA MET A 1 23.50 45.92 -21.89
C MET A 1 23.59 45.35 -20.49
N LYS A 2 22.79 44.33 -20.13
CA LYS A 2 22.83 43.75 -18.76
C LYS A 2 24.08 42.86 -18.61
N SER A 3 24.83 43.03 -17.51
CA SER A 3 25.89 42.09 -17.11
C SER A 3 25.42 41.33 -15.88
N LEU A 4 25.07 40.05 -16.06
CA LEU A 4 24.49 39.20 -15.03
C LEU A 4 25.62 38.50 -14.26
N ARG A 5 25.89 38.92 -13.02
CA ARG A 5 26.91 38.27 -12.16
C ARG A 5 26.35 36.98 -11.53
N PHE A 6 26.50 35.86 -12.23
CA PHE A 6 26.25 34.52 -11.69
C PHE A 6 27.25 34.20 -10.57
N PHE A 7 26.76 33.99 -9.34
CA PHE A 7 27.58 33.58 -8.20
C PHE A 7 27.53 32.06 -8.02
N THR A 8 28.12 31.31 -8.96
CA THR A 8 28.09 29.84 -8.95
C THR A 8 29.18 29.26 -8.06
N LEU A 9 28.82 28.83 -6.84
CA LEU A 9 29.72 28.16 -5.90
C LEU A 9 30.02 26.72 -6.35
N PHE A 10 31.00 26.54 -7.24
CA PHE A 10 31.40 25.23 -7.75
C PHE A 10 32.34 24.49 -6.77
N ILE A 11 31.79 23.68 -5.87
CA ILE A 11 32.57 22.78 -5.01
C ILE A 11 33.02 21.57 -5.84
N LEU A 12 34.13 21.73 -6.57
CA LEU A 12 34.64 20.74 -7.51
C LEU A 12 35.56 19.70 -6.83
N LEU A 13 34.97 18.76 -6.10
CA LEU A 13 35.67 17.56 -5.58
C LEU A 13 35.89 16.54 -6.70
N VAL A 14 36.74 16.87 -7.69
CA VAL A 14 36.94 16.06 -8.91
C VAL A 14 38.42 15.88 -9.24
N SER A 15 38.90 14.65 -9.16
CA SER A 15 40.26 14.23 -9.53
C SER A 15 40.41 13.98 -11.04
N GLN A 16 39.90 14.89 -11.89
CA GLN A 16 39.97 14.78 -13.36
C GLN A 16 40.62 16.00 -14.01
N ARG A 17 41.26 15.77 -15.16
CA ARG A 17 41.93 16.81 -15.95
C ARG A 17 40.88 17.62 -16.73
N LEU A 18 40.69 18.88 -16.34
CA LEU A 18 39.98 19.87 -17.15
C LEU A 18 40.82 20.19 -18.40
N CYS A 19 40.43 19.62 -19.55
CA CYS A 19 41.10 19.83 -20.84
C CYS A 19 40.54 21.02 -21.65
N ALA A 20 39.70 21.86 -21.04
CA ALA A 20 39.19 23.11 -21.64
C ALA A 20 39.94 24.30 -21.03
N PRO A 21 40.43 25.27 -21.83
CA PRO A 21 41.16 26.43 -21.32
C PRO A 21 40.24 27.36 -20.52
N ILE A 22 40.53 27.54 -19.24
CA ILE A 22 39.86 28.50 -18.36
C ILE A 22 40.60 29.83 -18.45
N ASN A 23 39.92 30.88 -18.91
CA ASN A 23 40.51 32.21 -19.13
C ASN A 23 40.22 33.15 -17.95
N PHE A 24 41.27 33.74 -17.36
CA PHE A 24 41.20 34.68 -16.24
C PHE A 24 41.26 36.14 -16.71
N ALA A 25 40.43 36.48 -17.70
CA ALA A 25 40.53 37.72 -18.48
C ALA A 25 40.31 39.05 -17.72
N THR A 26 39.90 39.05 -16.44
CA THR A 26 39.76 40.27 -15.63
C THR A 26 40.03 40.00 -14.16
N ARG A 27 40.53 41.01 -13.43
CA ARG A 27 40.87 40.95 -11.99
C ARG A 27 39.68 40.53 -11.10
N SER A 28 38.44 40.69 -11.55
CA SER A 28 37.23 40.20 -10.85
C SER A 28 37.02 38.69 -10.92
N VAL A 29 37.75 37.96 -11.78
CA VAL A 29 37.77 36.50 -11.80
C VAL A 29 38.90 36.03 -10.88
N ALA A 30 38.57 35.26 -9.84
CA ALA A 30 39.51 34.88 -8.80
C ALA A 30 39.61 33.36 -8.58
N ILE A 31 40.82 32.86 -8.37
CA ILE A 31 41.06 31.56 -7.71
C ILE A 31 41.45 31.87 -6.25
N LYS A 32 40.68 31.40 -5.26
CA LYS A 32 40.97 31.60 -3.84
C LYS A 32 41.23 30.27 -3.16
N VAL A 33 42.51 29.91 -3.00
CA VAL A 33 42.90 28.66 -2.33
C VAL A 33 42.65 28.81 -0.83
N LYS A 34 41.82 27.92 -0.27
CA LYS A 34 41.45 27.92 1.16
C LYS A 34 42.54 27.23 2.00
N PRO A 35 42.61 27.50 3.33
CA PRO A 35 43.51 26.77 4.23
C PRO A 35 43.39 25.25 4.07
N SER A 36 44.52 24.54 4.11
CA SER A 36 44.67 23.10 3.78
C SER A 36 44.31 22.71 2.34
N GLY A 37 43.90 23.65 1.48
CA GLY A 37 43.67 23.43 0.06
C GLY A 37 44.97 23.43 -0.73
N ILE A 38 45.05 22.57 -1.75
CA ILE A 38 46.19 22.46 -2.66
C ILE A 38 45.73 22.79 -4.08
N LEU A 39 46.34 23.83 -4.67
CA LEU A 39 46.24 24.14 -6.10
C LEU A 39 47.51 23.68 -6.79
N ASN A 40 47.37 22.88 -7.85
CA ASN A 40 48.49 22.41 -8.66
C ASN A 40 48.30 22.84 -10.13
N PHE A 41 49.15 23.76 -10.59
CA PHE A 41 49.21 24.17 -11.99
C PHE A 41 49.93 23.10 -12.81
N GLY A 42 49.17 22.14 -13.38
CA GLY A 42 49.73 21.05 -14.18
C GLY A 42 50.35 21.48 -15.53
N GLN A 43 50.12 22.72 -15.94
CA GLN A 43 50.74 23.42 -17.08
C GLN A 43 50.89 24.91 -16.69
N ALA A 44 51.85 25.61 -17.30
CA ALA A 44 52.06 27.03 -17.01
C ALA A 44 50.83 27.88 -17.42
N ALA A 45 50.34 28.71 -16.51
CA ALA A 45 49.21 29.59 -16.76
C ALA A 45 49.71 30.90 -17.38
N THR A 46 49.26 31.22 -18.59
CA THR A 46 49.68 32.43 -19.33
C THR A 46 48.49 33.36 -19.56
N GLY A 47 48.73 34.68 -19.51
CA GLY A 47 47.65 35.68 -19.60
C GLY A 47 46.73 35.64 -18.38
N PHE A 48 47.30 35.62 -17.17
CA PHE A 48 46.53 35.63 -15.94
C PHE A 48 46.22 37.08 -15.51
N ASN A 49 45.21 37.68 -16.11
CA ASN A 49 44.72 39.02 -15.77
C ASN A 49 43.76 39.00 -14.54
N GLY A 50 43.63 37.86 -13.86
CA GLY A 50 42.72 37.60 -12.73
C GLY A 50 43.35 37.86 -11.37
N THR A 51 42.68 37.40 -10.31
CA THR A 51 43.20 37.38 -8.93
C THR A 51 43.53 35.95 -8.49
N LEU A 52 44.73 35.72 -7.96
CA LEU A 52 45.15 34.45 -7.36
C LEU A 52 45.43 34.65 -5.88
N THR A 53 44.55 34.14 -5.01
CA THR A 53 44.74 34.20 -3.55
C THR A 53 45.27 32.90 -2.96
N LYS A 54 46.35 33.03 -2.17
CA LYS A 54 47.01 32.02 -1.35
C LYS A 54 46.74 32.37 0.13
N LEU A 55 45.65 31.84 0.71
CA LEU A 55 45.32 32.08 2.13
C LEU A 55 46.30 31.37 3.09
N PRO A 56 46.40 31.81 4.36
CA PRO A 56 47.21 31.13 5.39
C PRO A 56 47.00 29.61 5.40
N GLY A 57 48.10 28.85 5.39
CA GLY A 57 48.06 27.38 5.41
C GLY A 57 47.51 26.72 4.13
N SER A 58 47.39 27.44 3.02
CA SER A 58 47.11 26.87 1.69
C SER A 58 48.40 26.65 0.89
N THR A 59 48.36 25.74 -0.09
CA THR A 59 49.50 25.41 -0.96
C THR A 59 49.18 25.70 -2.41
N ILE A 60 50.02 26.49 -3.07
CA ILE A 60 50.10 26.55 -4.54
C ILE A 60 51.37 25.80 -4.95
N SER A 61 51.28 25.05 -6.04
CA SER A 61 52.36 24.16 -6.53
C SER A 61 52.23 23.95 -8.04
N GLY A 62 53.24 23.30 -8.65
CA GLY A 62 53.23 22.95 -10.06
C GLY A 62 54.07 23.90 -10.91
N GLN A 63 53.53 24.27 -12.07
CA GLN A 63 54.14 25.17 -13.04
C GLN A 63 53.85 26.66 -12.71
N THR A 64 54.50 27.55 -13.45
CA THR A 64 54.44 29.01 -13.27
C THR A 64 53.09 29.63 -13.62
N VAL A 65 52.85 30.83 -13.08
CA VAL A 65 51.70 31.70 -13.40
C VAL A 65 52.20 33.06 -13.89
N THR A 66 52.00 33.36 -15.16
CA THR A 66 52.30 34.65 -15.78
C THR A 66 51.11 35.60 -15.66
N PHE A 67 51.22 36.57 -14.76
CA PHE A 67 50.26 37.65 -14.59
C PHE A 67 50.45 38.72 -15.68
N ASP A 68 49.32 39.25 -16.17
CA ASP A 68 49.26 40.37 -17.10
C ASP A 68 48.26 41.39 -16.55
N TYR A 69 48.75 42.39 -15.82
CA TYR A 69 47.92 43.29 -14.99
C TYR A 69 46.93 42.52 -14.07
N GLY A 70 47.39 41.40 -13.51
CA GLY A 70 46.65 40.58 -12.55
C GLY A 70 47.02 40.90 -11.10
N ILE A 71 46.44 40.17 -10.16
CA ILE A 71 46.69 40.32 -8.72
C ILE A 71 47.14 38.97 -8.14
N PHE A 72 48.24 38.99 -7.41
CA PHE A 72 48.63 37.92 -6.50
C PHE A 72 48.41 38.39 -5.05
N GLU A 73 47.59 37.66 -4.29
CA GLU A 73 47.26 37.94 -2.89
C GLU A 73 47.84 36.80 -2.05
N ASP A 74 48.92 37.05 -1.32
CA ASP A 74 49.49 36.12 -0.35
C ASP A 74 48.88 36.38 1.06
N PRO A 75 49.29 35.69 2.13
CA PRO A 75 48.74 35.91 3.47
C PRO A 75 49.06 37.27 4.13
N TYR A 76 49.95 38.08 3.54
CA TYR A 76 50.62 39.24 4.12
C TYR A 76 50.67 40.47 3.20
N ASN A 77 50.65 40.31 1.87
CA ASN A 77 50.63 41.40 0.88
C ASN A 77 49.64 41.15 -0.28
N ASN A 78 49.17 42.25 -0.88
CA ASN A 78 48.38 42.29 -2.11
C ASN A 78 49.20 42.97 -3.20
N MET A 79 49.62 42.18 -4.19
CA MET A 79 50.56 42.54 -5.25
C MET A 79 49.83 42.62 -6.59
N PHE A 80 49.68 43.84 -7.11
CA PHE A 80 49.22 44.09 -8.47
C PHE A 80 50.44 44.06 -9.40
N MET A 81 50.45 43.17 -10.40
CA MET A 81 51.67 42.88 -11.15
C MET A 81 51.46 42.48 -12.61
N SER A 82 52.51 42.68 -13.41
CA SER A 82 52.75 42.01 -14.68
C SER A 82 54.13 41.35 -14.61
N GLY A 83 54.17 40.02 -14.63
CA GLY A 83 55.33 39.22 -14.24
C GLY A 83 54.96 37.77 -13.93
N VAL A 84 55.94 36.93 -13.59
CA VAL A 84 55.74 35.48 -13.40
C VAL A 84 55.95 35.08 -11.94
N TYR A 85 54.93 34.45 -11.37
CA TYR A 85 55.05 33.71 -10.10
C TYR A 85 55.48 32.26 -10.38
N ASP A 86 56.51 31.80 -9.67
CA ASP A 86 56.96 30.41 -9.66
C ASP A 86 56.67 29.77 -8.29
N PRO A 87 55.66 28.87 -8.20
CA PRO A 87 55.34 28.15 -6.97
C PRO A 87 56.43 27.19 -6.47
N SER A 88 57.41 26.82 -7.31
CA SER A 88 58.46 25.85 -6.95
C SER A 88 59.58 26.45 -6.09
N VAL A 89 59.82 27.75 -6.24
CA VAL A 89 60.80 28.53 -5.45
C VAL A 89 60.16 29.59 -4.56
N ALA A 90 58.83 29.75 -4.62
CA ALA A 90 58.11 30.91 -4.07
C ALA A 90 58.78 32.22 -4.51
N GLY A 91 58.81 32.45 -5.82
CA GLY A 91 59.48 33.60 -6.42
C GLY A 91 58.60 34.36 -7.38
N ILE A 92 58.78 35.67 -7.42
CA ILE A 92 58.23 36.60 -8.41
C ILE A 92 59.38 37.04 -9.32
N SER A 93 59.15 36.98 -10.62
CA SER A 93 60.10 37.44 -11.63
C SER A 93 59.47 38.47 -12.57
N LEU A 94 60.19 39.58 -12.77
CA LEU A 94 59.87 40.59 -13.78
C LEU A 94 60.82 40.40 -14.97
N SER A 95 60.30 40.45 -16.20
CA SER A 95 61.05 40.05 -17.41
C SER A 95 60.97 41.07 -18.55
N GLY A 96 61.03 42.34 -18.19
CA GLY A 96 61.03 43.49 -19.09
C GLY A 96 59.62 44.02 -19.35
N ASN A 97 59.44 45.34 -19.24
CA ASN A 97 58.12 46.01 -19.12
C ASN A 97 57.24 45.45 -17.97
N GLY A 98 57.81 44.62 -17.08
CA GLY A 98 57.11 44.02 -15.96
C GLY A 98 57.03 44.99 -14.78
N PHE A 99 55.97 44.89 -13.99
CA PHE A 99 55.81 45.73 -12.80
C PHE A 99 55.36 44.93 -11.58
N LEU A 100 55.76 45.41 -10.42
CA LEU A 100 55.27 45.00 -9.11
C LEU A 100 54.86 46.25 -8.34
N ASN A 101 53.55 46.44 -8.18
CA ASN A 101 52.95 47.46 -7.32
C ASN A 101 52.37 46.73 -6.10
N ALA A 102 52.95 46.96 -4.93
CA ALA A 102 52.64 46.19 -3.73
C ALA A 102 52.19 47.07 -2.56
N SER A 103 51.26 46.51 -1.79
CA SER A 103 50.66 47.14 -0.61
C SER A 103 51.65 47.22 0.56
N ASN A 104 51.28 47.91 1.64
CA ASN A 104 52.01 47.78 2.91
C ASN A 104 51.83 46.37 3.48
N GLY A 105 52.94 45.71 3.82
CA GLY A 105 52.99 44.31 4.28
C GLY A 105 54.18 43.54 3.71
N ASP A 106 54.47 42.37 4.28
CA ASP A 106 55.61 41.54 3.86
C ASP A 106 55.31 40.78 2.56
N ILE A 107 56.08 41.02 1.51
CA ILE A 107 56.17 40.12 0.36
C ILE A 107 57.03 38.93 0.80
N VAL A 108 56.40 37.74 0.86
CA VAL A 108 57.11 36.52 1.29
C VAL A 108 57.84 35.81 0.16
N GLU A 109 57.46 36.09 -1.07
CA GLU A 109 58.10 35.63 -2.30
C GLU A 109 59.44 36.35 -2.57
N THR A 110 60.42 35.64 -3.14
CA THR A 110 61.69 36.24 -3.61
C THR A 110 61.46 37.12 -4.85
N LEU A 111 62.19 38.24 -5.00
CA LEU A 111 62.04 39.13 -6.17
C LEU A 111 63.27 39.12 -7.07
N THR A 112 63.12 38.55 -8.26
CA THR A 112 64.13 38.58 -9.33
C THR A 112 63.67 39.51 -10.47
N ILE A 113 64.57 40.31 -11.03
CA ILE A 113 64.26 41.29 -12.07
C ILE A 113 65.20 41.07 -13.26
N SER A 114 64.66 41.12 -14.48
CA SER A 114 65.37 40.81 -15.72
C SER A 114 64.85 41.66 -16.88
N GLY A 115 65.70 41.95 -17.87
CA GLY A 115 65.35 42.80 -19.01
C GLY A 115 65.14 44.27 -18.64
N VAL A 116 64.59 45.06 -19.58
CA VAL A 116 64.52 46.53 -19.49
C VAL A 116 63.12 47.05 -19.12
N ASP A 117 63.06 48.28 -18.61
CA ASP A 117 61.83 49.03 -18.33
C ASP A 117 60.91 48.35 -17.28
N ASN A 118 61.50 47.66 -16.31
CA ASN A 118 60.75 47.13 -15.17
C ASN A 118 60.42 48.23 -14.14
N LEU A 119 59.39 48.01 -13.31
CA LEU A 119 58.95 48.94 -12.26
C LEU A 119 58.69 48.22 -10.93
N VAL A 120 59.28 48.72 -9.84
CA VAL A 120 58.97 48.29 -8.46
C VAL A 120 58.49 49.51 -7.69
N GLU A 121 57.23 49.48 -7.25
CA GLU A 121 56.58 50.63 -6.62
C GLU A 121 55.59 50.24 -5.51
N GLY A 122 55.14 51.26 -4.76
CA GLY A 122 54.27 51.09 -3.60
C GLY A 122 55.06 51.14 -2.29
N GLN A 123 54.65 50.34 -1.31
CA GLN A 123 55.21 50.40 0.05
C GLN A 123 55.37 49.05 0.77
N PRO A 124 55.77 47.95 0.09
CA PRO A 124 56.01 46.67 0.75
C PRO A 124 57.23 46.69 1.69
N THR A 125 57.29 45.66 2.52
CA THR A 125 58.53 45.09 3.07
C THR A 125 58.85 43.79 2.32
N PHE A 126 60.13 43.45 2.16
CA PHE A 126 60.59 42.26 1.45
C PHE A 126 61.23 41.26 2.42
N ASN A 127 60.95 39.97 2.29
CA ASN A 127 61.59 38.96 3.12
C ASN A 127 63.01 38.56 2.65
N ASP A 128 63.35 38.80 1.38
CA ASP A 128 64.66 38.44 0.80
C ASP A 128 65.25 39.58 -0.07
N ILE A 129 66.50 39.43 -0.50
CA ILE A 129 67.27 40.38 -1.30
C ILE A 129 66.65 40.53 -2.70
N ILE A 130 66.31 41.77 -3.05
CA ILE A 130 65.84 42.10 -4.41
C ILE A 130 67.02 41.98 -5.37
N THR A 131 66.91 41.16 -6.42
CA THR A 131 68.04 40.82 -7.28
C THR A 131 67.77 41.11 -8.76
N LEU A 132 68.58 41.99 -9.35
CA LEU A 132 68.65 42.15 -10.81
C LEU A 132 69.42 40.98 -11.42
N GLN A 133 69.09 40.54 -12.62
CA GLN A 133 69.72 39.36 -13.23
C GLN A 133 71.14 39.67 -13.74
N ASP A 134 71.32 40.75 -14.50
CA ASP A 134 72.56 41.04 -15.23
C ASP A 134 72.70 42.52 -15.64
N ALA A 135 73.79 42.83 -16.34
CA ALA A 135 74.12 44.16 -16.86
C ALA A 135 73.11 44.75 -17.87
N SER A 136 72.22 43.95 -18.45
CA SER A 136 71.14 44.42 -19.34
C SER A 136 69.84 44.73 -18.58
N THR A 137 69.78 44.39 -17.29
CA THR A 137 68.60 44.58 -16.46
C THR A 137 68.44 46.04 -16.04
N THR A 138 67.27 46.62 -16.30
CA THR A 138 66.91 47.95 -15.79
C THR A 138 65.59 47.93 -15.03
N VAL A 139 65.54 48.72 -13.95
CA VAL A 139 64.34 48.87 -13.11
C VAL A 139 64.20 50.28 -12.58
N THR A 140 62.98 50.81 -12.64
CA THR A 140 62.58 52.01 -11.92
C THR A 140 62.11 51.64 -10.52
N PHE A 141 62.72 52.24 -9.50
CA PHE A 141 62.24 52.18 -8.12
C PHE A 141 61.42 53.44 -7.80
N ALA A 142 60.17 53.23 -7.38
CA ALA A 142 59.26 54.25 -6.86
C ALA A 142 58.68 53.79 -5.52
N MET A 143 59.58 53.46 -4.59
CA MET A 143 59.27 52.98 -3.25
C MET A 143 58.96 54.13 -2.32
N GLN A 144 57.83 54.04 -1.60
CA GLN A 144 57.41 55.02 -0.60
C GLN A 144 57.83 54.62 0.83
N SER A 145 58.08 53.32 1.07
CA SER A 145 58.64 52.80 2.32
C SER A 145 60.17 52.76 2.27
N ARG A 146 60.83 52.74 3.45
CA ARG A 146 62.26 52.41 3.52
C ARG A 146 62.47 50.95 3.13
N VAL A 147 63.40 50.68 2.22
CA VAL A 147 63.72 49.32 1.78
C VAL A 147 64.41 48.57 2.93
N ASN A 148 63.77 47.50 3.39
CA ASN A 148 64.19 46.70 4.55
C ASN A 148 65.23 45.61 4.20
N GLN A 149 65.63 45.51 2.94
CA GLN A 149 66.59 44.53 2.42
C GLN A 149 67.68 45.21 1.59
N ASN A 150 68.73 44.45 1.27
CA ASN A 150 69.69 44.89 0.26
C ASN A 150 69.08 44.75 -1.14
N ILE A 151 69.52 45.56 -2.09
CA ILE A 151 69.23 45.39 -3.51
C ILE A 151 70.53 44.98 -4.20
N ASN A 152 70.54 43.81 -4.84
CA ASN A 152 71.68 43.31 -5.59
C ASN A 152 71.59 43.73 -7.07
N LEU A 153 72.53 44.56 -7.50
CA LEU A 153 72.53 45.19 -8.82
C LEU A 153 73.05 44.30 -9.96
N ASN A 154 73.97 43.36 -9.70
CA ASN A 154 74.56 42.45 -10.70
C ASN A 154 75.01 43.13 -12.03
N ASN A 155 75.54 44.35 -11.95
CA ASN A 155 75.93 45.28 -13.03
C ASN A 155 74.78 46.00 -13.76
N GLY A 156 73.53 45.72 -13.42
CA GLY A 156 72.34 46.39 -13.96
C GLY A 156 72.16 47.83 -13.45
N THR A 157 71.04 48.43 -13.84
CA THR A 157 70.76 49.86 -13.63
C THR A 157 69.46 50.09 -12.87
N ILE A 158 69.53 50.88 -11.79
CA ILE A 158 68.36 51.45 -11.11
C ILE A 158 68.12 52.87 -11.61
N TYR A 159 66.87 53.18 -11.93
CA TYR A 159 66.35 54.55 -12.05
C TYR A 159 65.53 54.88 -10.81
N LEU A 160 65.72 56.07 -10.24
CA LEU A 160 64.88 56.57 -9.15
C LEU A 160 63.73 57.42 -9.70
N LYS A 161 62.53 57.17 -9.20
CA LYS A 161 61.31 57.99 -9.39
C LYS A 161 60.78 58.53 -8.04
N GLU A 162 61.34 58.03 -6.95
CA GLU A 162 61.19 58.49 -5.56
C GLU A 162 62.55 58.31 -4.85
N ASP A 163 62.74 58.93 -3.69
CA ASP A 163 63.96 58.75 -2.89
C ASP A 163 64.17 57.29 -2.44
N LEU A 164 65.27 56.66 -2.86
CA LEU A 164 65.63 55.32 -2.40
C LEU A 164 66.29 55.39 -1.02
N LYS A 165 65.47 55.18 0.03
CA LYS A 165 65.90 55.16 1.42
C LYS A 165 65.99 53.73 1.95
N PHE A 166 67.13 53.32 2.48
CA PHE A 166 67.29 52.03 3.17
C PHE A 166 66.93 52.13 4.66
N VAL A 167 66.66 51.00 5.31
CA VAL A 167 66.74 50.88 6.78
C VAL A 167 68.19 50.61 7.22
N ASP A 168 68.47 50.75 8.51
CA ASP A 168 69.80 50.52 9.08
C ASP A 168 70.39 49.15 8.72
N ASN A 169 71.70 49.13 8.48
CA ASN A 169 72.48 47.98 8.01
C ASN A 169 72.09 47.45 6.61
N LYS A 170 71.29 48.19 5.82
CA LYS A 170 70.92 47.84 4.43
C LYS A 170 71.43 48.86 3.41
N LYS A 171 71.74 48.38 2.19
CA LYS A 171 72.31 49.16 1.09
C LYS A 171 72.19 48.47 -0.27
N LEU A 172 72.59 49.20 -1.31
CA LEU A 172 72.95 48.62 -2.61
C LEU A 172 74.14 47.67 -2.44
N ILE A 173 74.03 46.48 -3.03
CA ILE A 173 75.11 45.48 -3.13
C ILE A 173 75.23 45.00 -4.59
N GLY A 174 76.35 44.34 -4.90
CA GLY A 174 76.75 44.12 -6.29
C GLY A 174 77.18 45.42 -6.99
N PRO A 175 78.01 45.35 -8.04
CA PRO A 175 78.32 46.53 -8.85
C PRO A 175 77.10 46.96 -9.67
N GLY A 176 77.01 48.24 -10.06
CA GLY A 176 75.94 48.71 -10.96
C GLY A 176 75.76 50.23 -11.02
N ASN A 177 74.73 50.67 -11.75
CA ASN A 177 74.47 52.07 -12.05
C ASN A 177 73.21 52.59 -11.34
N ILE A 178 73.25 53.84 -10.86
CA ILE A 178 72.17 54.54 -10.17
C ILE A 178 71.91 55.86 -10.89
N HIS A 179 70.80 55.94 -11.61
CA HIS A 179 70.29 57.17 -12.20
C HIS A 179 69.31 57.80 -11.21
N GLY A 180 69.75 58.83 -10.49
CA GLY A 180 68.99 59.42 -9.40
C GLY A 180 67.84 60.30 -9.83
N ASN A 181 67.86 60.85 -11.05
CA ASN A 181 66.86 61.81 -11.55
C ASN A 181 66.58 62.98 -10.57
N TYR A 182 67.61 63.39 -9.82
CA TYR A 182 67.63 64.37 -8.73
C TYR A 182 66.93 63.95 -7.42
N HIS A 183 66.50 62.69 -7.29
CA HIS A 183 66.09 62.09 -6.01
C HIS A 183 67.30 61.70 -5.15
N ARG A 184 67.05 61.50 -3.85
CA ARG A 184 68.04 61.08 -2.85
C ARG A 184 68.26 59.56 -2.84
N LEU A 185 69.51 59.15 -2.70
CA LEU A 185 69.92 57.82 -2.26
C LEU A 185 70.38 57.91 -0.79
N GLU A 186 69.67 57.26 0.11
CA GLU A 186 69.96 57.30 1.54
C GLU A 186 70.40 55.91 2.03
N ILE A 187 71.70 55.75 2.29
CA ILE A 187 72.30 54.52 2.78
C ILE A 187 71.91 54.32 4.25
N GLY A 188 71.57 53.08 4.64
CA GLY A 188 71.19 52.75 6.01
C GLY A 188 72.32 53.01 7.02
N GLY A 189 71.97 53.42 8.23
CA GLY A 189 72.94 53.62 9.31
C GLY A 189 73.64 52.31 9.69
N ASP A 190 74.94 52.38 9.91
CA ASP A 190 75.79 51.27 10.36
C ASP A 190 76.98 51.85 11.14
N THR A 191 77.47 51.07 12.11
CA THR A 191 78.75 51.29 12.80
C THR A 191 79.95 51.34 11.85
N LEU A 192 79.93 50.57 10.75
CA LEU A 192 80.91 50.66 9.67
C LEU A 192 80.35 50.09 8.35
N SER A 193 79.73 50.94 7.53
CA SER A 193 79.21 50.53 6.23
C SER A 193 80.36 50.36 5.21
N THR A 194 80.88 49.15 5.08
CA THR A 194 81.91 48.82 4.09
C THR A 194 81.32 48.64 2.68
N PHE A 195 81.94 49.25 1.66
CA PHE A 195 81.65 49.03 0.23
C PHE A 195 82.82 48.33 -0.47
N THR A 196 82.54 47.15 -1.03
CA THR A 196 83.47 46.30 -1.78
C THR A 196 83.07 46.12 -3.25
N VAL A 197 82.04 46.84 -3.70
CA VAL A 197 81.46 46.77 -5.05
C VAL A 197 81.33 48.17 -5.65
N SER A 198 81.75 48.35 -6.89
CA SER A 198 81.76 49.67 -7.54
C SER A 198 80.36 50.14 -7.91
N LEU A 199 80.01 51.35 -7.49
CA LEU A 199 78.73 52.00 -7.81
C LEU A 199 78.97 53.22 -8.68
N ALA A 200 78.16 53.40 -9.71
CA ALA A 200 78.18 54.57 -10.58
C ALA A 200 76.90 55.40 -10.39
N PHE A 201 77.06 56.68 -10.07
CA PHE A 201 75.99 57.63 -9.80
C PHE A 201 75.81 58.59 -10.98
N THR A 202 74.57 59.01 -11.24
CA THR A 202 74.25 59.94 -12.32
C THR A 202 73.00 60.75 -11.97
N ASN A 203 73.16 62.05 -11.77
CA ASN A 203 72.12 62.97 -11.30
C ASN A 203 71.46 62.48 -10.00
N VAL A 204 72.25 62.07 -9.01
CA VAL A 204 71.74 61.75 -7.67
C VAL A 204 71.76 63.01 -6.83
N GLY A 205 70.57 63.48 -6.43
CA GLY A 205 70.39 64.79 -5.79
C GLY A 205 71.03 64.87 -4.41
N ASP A 206 71.11 63.74 -3.72
CA ASP A 206 71.82 63.57 -2.44
C ASP A 206 72.24 62.10 -2.31
N ILE A 207 73.50 61.83 -2.01
CA ILE A 207 74.00 60.53 -1.56
C ILE A 207 74.34 60.67 -0.08
N PHE A 208 73.39 60.27 0.77
CA PHE A 208 73.47 60.41 2.22
C PHE A 208 74.15 59.20 2.87
N LEU A 209 75.27 59.45 3.54
CA LEU A 209 76.00 58.46 4.32
C LEU A 209 75.64 58.58 5.81
N ASN A 210 74.55 57.96 6.24
CA ASN A 210 74.05 58.00 7.63
C ASN A 210 74.90 57.19 8.66
N GLY A 211 76.18 56.99 8.38
CA GLY A 211 77.10 56.26 9.25
C GLY A 211 78.52 56.24 8.70
N ARG A 212 79.47 55.84 9.54
CA ARG A 212 80.89 55.72 9.13
C ARG A 212 80.99 54.75 7.96
N THR A 213 81.53 55.24 6.85
CA THR A 213 81.57 54.50 5.58
C THR A 213 83.01 54.14 5.24
N GLN A 214 83.28 52.87 4.93
CA GLN A 214 84.59 52.42 4.47
C GLN A 214 84.54 52.06 2.99
N LEU A 215 85.26 52.81 2.17
CA LEU A 215 85.30 52.62 0.73
C LEU A 215 86.51 51.76 0.35
N ASN A 216 86.29 50.53 -0.10
CA ASN A 216 87.34 49.59 -0.58
C ASN A 216 87.28 49.38 -2.11
N THR A 217 86.61 50.27 -2.83
CA THR A 217 86.28 50.15 -4.26
C THR A 217 86.10 51.54 -4.88
N THR A 218 85.83 51.63 -6.19
CA THR A 218 85.52 52.92 -6.83
C THR A 218 84.05 53.30 -6.68
N PHE A 219 83.77 54.51 -6.19
CA PHE A 219 82.52 55.23 -6.41
C PHE A 219 82.72 56.21 -7.57
N THR A 220 81.91 56.06 -8.61
CA THR A 220 81.99 56.83 -9.86
C THR A 220 80.85 57.84 -9.93
N PHE A 221 81.15 59.10 -10.25
CA PHE A 221 80.18 60.20 -10.36
C PHE A 221 80.20 60.73 -11.80
N ASN A 222 79.08 60.60 -12.52
CA ASN A 222 79.00 60.83 -13.96
C ASN A 222 78.34 62.15 -14.37
N ALA A 223 77.74 62.90 -13.43
CA ALA A 223 77.01 64.13 -13.75
C ALA A 223 77.18 65.17 -12.63
N THR A 224 76.16 66.02 -12.39
CA THR A 224 76.09 66.81 -11.17
C THR A 224 75.48 65.93 -10.08
N ASP A 225 76.31 65.50 -9.14
CA ASP A 225 75.96 64.59 -8.04
C ASP A 225 76.36 65.25 -6.70
N ILE A 226 75.69 64.89 -5.60
CA ILE A 226 76.02 65.37 -4.25
C ILE A 226 76.38 64.20 -3.34
N LEU A 227 77.54 64.27 -2.67
CA LEU A 227 77.95 63.34 -1.62
C LEU A 227 77.92 64.07 -0.27
N ASN A 228 76.92 63.77 0.55
CA ASN A 228 76.79 64.37 1.88
C ASN A 228 77.16 63.35 2.97
N GLY A 229 78.18 63.70 3.76
CA GLY A 229 78.64 62.86 4.87
C GLY A 229 77.69 62.83 6.07
N ASN A 230 76.76 63.79 6.17
CA ASN A 230 75.84 63.96 7.30
C ASN A 230 76.59 64.00 8.66
N GLY A 231 77.75 64.66 8.68
CA GLY A 231 78.69 64.72 9.81
C GLY A 231 79.57 63.47 10.01
N ASN A 232 79.45 62.44 9.16
CA ASN A 232 80.16 61.17 9.31
C ASN A 232 81.53 61.16 8.60
N VAL A 233 82.31 60.12 8.93
CA VAL A 233 83.59 59.82 8.31
C VAL A 233 83.39 58.95 7.07
N LEU A 234 83.98 59.34 5.93
CA LEU A 234 84.32 58.42 4.85
C LEU A 234 85.80 58.07 4.96
N GLU A 235 86.09 56.78 5.07
CA GLU A 235 87.43 56.24 5.23
C GLU A 235 87.84 55.47 3.98
N PHE A 236 88.93 55.91 3.34
CA PHE A 236 89.49 55.21 2.20
C PHE A 236 90.26 53.97 2.66
N GLY A 237 89.92 52.81 2.09
CA GLY A 237 90.73 51.60 2.13
C GLY A 237 91.76 51.56 1.00
N ALA A 238 92.56 50.48 0.93
CA ALA A 238 93.69 50.36 0.00
C ALA A 238 93.30 50.43 -1.50
N SER A 239 92.05 50.09 -1.83
CA SER A 239 91.44 50.17 -3.17
C SER A 239 90.24 51.13 -3.21
N GLY A 240 90.09 52.00 -2.20
CA GLY A 240 89.04 53.00 -2.12
C GLY A 240 89.31 54.22 -2.99
N GLN A 241 88.35 54.61 -3.83
CA GLN A 241 88.47 55.77 -4.72
C GLN A 241 87.13 56.44 -4.99
N ILE A 242 87.11 57.77 -4.92
CA ILE A 242 86.09 58.62 -5.55
C ILE A 242 86.62 59.01 -6.93
N TYR A 243 85.87 58.68 -7.98
CA TYR A 243 86.19 58.98 -9.37
C TYR A 243 85.13 59.89 -9.99
N ILE A 244 85.54 61.02 -10.56
CA ILE A 244 84.65 62.02 -11.18
C ILE A 244 84.87 62.04 -12.68
N ALA A 245 83.81 61.81 -13.47
CA ALA A 245 83.86 61.76 -14.93
C ALA A 245 84.12 63.13 -15.59
N ALA A 246 84.44 63.12 -16.88
CA ALA A 246 84.66 64.35 -17.64
C ALA A 246 83.36 65.17 -17.71
N GLY A 247 83.43 66.45 -17.33
CA GLY A 247 82.30 67.36 -17.20
C GLY A 247 81.37 67.10 -16.00
N ALA A 248 81.72 66.18 -15.10
CA ALA A 248 80.94 65.90 -13.89
C ALA A 248 81.36 66.83 -12.73
N THR A 249 80.42 67.09 -11.83
CA THR A 249 80.60 67.96 -10.66
C THR A 249 80.14 67.21 -9.42
N LEU A 250 81.07 66.92 -8.51
CA LEU A 250 80.75 66.34 -7.22
C LEU A 250 80.76 67.41 -6.14
N ASN A 251 79.58 67.76 -5.64
CA ASN A 251 79.44 68.62 -4.48
C ASN A 251 79.61 67.76 -3.22
N VAL A 252 80.50 68.17 -2.31
CA VAL A 252 80.81 67.40 -1.10
C VAL A 252 80.59 68.28 0.13
N ALA A 253 79.72 67.81 1.02
CA ALA A 253 79.30 68.53 2.21
C ALA A 253 79.36 67.66 3.47
N ASP A 254 79.63 68.30 4.60
CA ASP A 254 79.50 67.75 5.96
C ASP A 254 80.19 66.37 6.13
N ILE A 255 81.44 66.25 5.68
CA ILE A 255 82.17 64.99 5.66
C ILE A 255 83.59 65.14 6.21
N VAL A 256 84.04 64.12 6.94
CA VAL A 256 85.45 63.99 7.34
C VAL A 256 86.08 62.88 6.50
N PHE A 257 86.96 63.26 5.56
CA PHE A 257 87.71 62.28 4.78
C PHE A 257 88.93 61.80 5.56
N LYS A 258 89.02 60.49 5.80
CA LYS A 258 90.15 59.84 6.48
C LYS A 258 90.88 58.87 5.56
N ASN A 259 92.17 58.69 5.87
CA ASN A 259 93.14 57.95 5.07
C ASN A 259 93.32 58.53 3.65
N VAL A 260 93.30 59.87 3.50
CA VAL A 260 93.40 60.51 2.19
C VAL A 260 94.76 60.19 1.53
N SER A 261 94.61 59.42 0.46
CA SER A 261 95.50 58.76 -0.47
C SER A 261 95.87 59.50 -1.76
N ASN A 262 96.98 59.15 -2.44
CA ASN A 262 97.15 59.55 -3.85
C ASN A 262 96.15 58.85 -4.79
N ASN A 263 95.47 57.78 -4.34
CA ASN A 263 94.44 57.08 -5.11
C ASN A 263 93.01 57.42 -4.67
N SER A 264 92.84 58.12 -3.54
CA SER A 264 91.52 58.37 -2.91
C SER A 264 90.59 59.20 -3.77
N PHE A 265 91.14 60.14 -4.54
CA PHE A 265 90.41 60.99 -5.47
C PHE A 265 91.02 60.86 -6.86
N SER A 266 90.17 60.76 -7.87
CA SER A 266 90.56 60.68 -9.27
C SER A 266 89.57 61.46 -10.12
N PHE A 267 90.10 62.21 -11.08
CA PHE A 267 89.36 63.08 -11.97
C PHE A 267 89.66 62.61 -13.39
N ALA A 268 88.64 62.48 -14.25
CA ALA A 268 88.82 61.96 -15.61
C ALA A 268 89.62 62.90 -16.51
N ASP A 269 89.37 64.20 -16.38
CA ASP A 269 90.11 65.29 -17.01
C ASP A 269 89.94 66.60 -16.22
N LYS A 270 90.43 67.72 -16.76
CA LYS A 270 90.38 69.05 -16.13
C LYS A 270 88.98 69.69 -16.05
N THR A 271 87.95 69.07 -16.64
CA THR A 271 86.57 69.55 -16.58
C THR A 271 85.76 68.88 -15.47
N ALA A 272 86.30 67.81 -14.87
CA ALA A 272 85.80 67.23 -13.63
C ALA A 272 86.08 68.17 -12.44
N GLN A 273 85.06 68.41 -11.60
CA GLN A 273 85.15 69.35 -10.48
C GLN A 273 84.63 68.77 -9.16
N MET A 274 85.22 69.21 -8.05
CA MET A 274 84.84 68.86 -6.69
C MET A 274 84.71 70.13 -5.83
N PHE A 275 83.58 70.31 -5.15
CA PHE A 275 83.31 71.47 -4.29
C PHE A 275 83.25 71.04 -2.82
N PHE A 276 83.88 71.81 -1.94
CA PHE A 276 83.98 71.55 -0.50
C PHE A 276 83.31 72.64 0.33
N SER A 277 82.32 72.23 1.12
CA SER A 277 81.73 73.02 2.20
C SER A 277 81.64 72.19 3.48
N ASN A 278 82.22 72.69 4.57
CA ASN A 278 82.35 71.96 5.84
C ASN A 278 83.04 70.59 5.69
N VAL A 279 84.27 70.60 5.12
CA VAL A 279 85.05 69.39 4.83
C VAL A 279 86.40 69.41 5.56
N ASP A 280 86.61 68.42 6.42
CA ASP A 280 87.91 68.15 7.03
C ASP A 280 88.62 67.02 6.27
N MET A 281 89.87 67.26 5.86
CA MET A 281 90.70 66.23 5.21
C MET A 281 91.89 65.82 6.07
N GLU A 282 91.91 64.55 6.45
CA GLU A 282 93.06 63.92 7.09
C GLU A 282 93.91 63.16 6.06
N PHE A 283 95.01 63.81 5.67
CA PHE A 283 96.04 63.20 4.83
C PHE A 283 96.91 62.23 5.64
N VAL A 284 97.22 61.08 5.03
CA VAL A 284 98.12 60.04 5.60
C VAL A 284 99.39 59.84 4.79
N ASN A 285 99.43 60.39 3.57
CA ASN A 285 100.62 60.52 2.72
C ASN A 285 100.54 61.86 1.97
N SER A 286 101.63 62.25 1.32
CA SER A 286 101.58 63.28 0.27
C SER A 286 100.65 62.84 -0.87
N VAL A 287 99.94 63.81 -1.45
CA VAL A 287 98.93 63.58 -2.50
C VAL A 287 99.19 64.54 -3.64
N THR A 288 99.28 64.01 -4.86
CA THR A 288 99.39 64.80 -6.09
C THR A 288 98.12 64.68 -6.90
N PHE A 289 97.36 65.77 -6.99
CA PHE A 289 96.28 65.92 -7.94
C PHE A 289 96.89 66.19 -9.32
N THR A 290 96.59 65.33 -10.30
CA THR A 290 97.15 65.40 -11.66
C THR A 290 96.25 66.16 -12.62
N THR A 291 94.93 66.08 -12.42
CA THR A 291 93.92 66.77 -13.21
C THR A 291 92.67 67.05 -12.35
N GLY A 292 91.82 67.98 -12.80
CA GLY A 292 90.54 68.32 -12.15
C GLY A 292 90.65 69.45 -11.12
N GLY A 293 89.52 70.11 -10.86
CA GLY A 293 89.45 71.27 -9.97
C GLY A 293 88.86 70.97 -8.60
N ILE A 294 89.49 71.47 -7.53
CA ILE A 294 88.95 71.49 -6.17
C ILE A 294 88.62 72.93 -5.78
N TYR A 295 87.39 73.15 -5.30
CA TYR A 295 86.91 74.44 -4.79
C TYR A 295 86.65 74.35 -3.29
N VAL A 296 87.22 75.26 -2.50
CA VAL A 296 86.96 75.45 -1.07
C VAL A 296 86.14 76.72 -0.91
N GLU A 297 84.83 76.55 -0.72
CA GLU A 297 83.84 77.64 -0.62
C GLU A 297 83.20 77.74 0.77
N GLY A 298 83.21 76.65 1.55
CA GLY A 298 82.85 76.66 2.97
C GLY A 298 84.07 76.52 3.89
N PRO A 299 83.85 76.49 5.22
CA PRO A 299 84.90 76.15 6.18
C PRO A 299 85.55 74.82 5.81
N SER A 300 86.88 74.76 5.80
CA SER A 300 87.63 73.53 5.52
C SER A 300 88.98 73.57 6.23
N ASN A 301 89.31 72.51 6.97
CA ASN A 301 90.59 72.39 7.65
C ASN A 301 91.37 71.23 7.02
N TRP A 302 92.59 71.49 6.57
CA TRP A 302 93.45 70.45 6.02
C TRP A 302 94.49 70.08 7.07
N ILE A 303 94.39 68.86 7.59
CA ILE A 303 95.31 68.30 8.58
C ILE A 303 96.51 67.73 7.81
N ILE A 304 97.33 68.64 7.28
CA ILE A 304 98.43 68.32 6.35
C ILE A 304 99.57 67.59 7.05
N LYS A 305 99.80 67.87 8.34
CA LYS A 305 100.92 67.32 9.14
C LYS A 305 102.25 67.70 8.48
N ASN A 306 103.06 66.72 8.09
CA ASN A 306 104.32 66.88 7.34
C ASN A 306 104.20 66.48 5.86
N ASN A 307 102.98 66.29 5.33
CA ASN A 307 102.76 65.89 3.94
C ASN A 307 102.85 67.08 2.97
N ILE A 308 103.04 66.78 1.68
CA ILE A 308 102.89 67.76 0.60
C ILE A 308 101.62 67.45 -0.15
N ILE A 309 100.72 68.43 -0.26
CA ILE A 309 99.56 68.36 -1.15
C ILE A 309 99.94 69.14 -2.41
N HIS A 310 99.98 68.47 -3.56
CA HIS A 310 100.48 69.03 -4.81
C HIS A 310 99.39 69.07 -5.89
N PHE A 311 99.36 70.15 -6.66
CA PHE A 311 98.50 70.34 -7.81
C PHE A 311 99.35 70.55 -9.07
N GLU A 312 99.26 69.58 -9.99
CA GLU A 312 99.94 69.55 -11.30
C GLU A 312 99.19 70.36 -12.37
N ASN A 313 99.81 70.48 -13.54
CA ASN A 313 99.46 71.36 -14.66
C ASN A 313 98.00 71.34 -15.17
N ASP A 314 97.24 70.25 -15.03
CA ASP A 314 95.83 70.17 -15.46
C ASP A 314 94.86 70.12 -14.26
N SER A 315 95.34 70.43 -13.05
CA SER A 315 94.55 70.52 -11.80
C SER A 315 94.56 71.93 -11.20
N THR A 316 93.61 72.22 -10.31
CA THR A 316 93.53 73.50 -9.59
C THR A 316 92.99 73.37 -8.17
N LEU A 317 93.36 74.33 -7.31
CA LEU A 317 92.67 74.65 -6.07
C LEU A 317 92.18 76.10 -6.11
N THR A 318 90.89 76.32 -5.91
CA THR A 318 90.34 77.66 -5.64
C THR A 318 89.90 77.71 -4.18
N VAL A 319 90.24 78.79 -3.47
CA VAL A 319 89.72 79.09 -2.12
C VAL A 319 88.96 80.41 -2.20
N ASP A 320 87.65 80.37 -1.97
CA ASP A 320 86.75 81.52 -2.12
C ASP A 320 86.18 81.97 -0.77
N GLY A 321 86.33 83.26 -0.46
CA GLY A 321 85.81 83.94 0.75
C GLY A 321 86.43 83.50 2.09
N MET A 322 86.96 82.29 2.16
CA MET A 322 87.30 81.58 3.39
C MET A 322 88.80 81.48 3.61
N THR A 323 89.22 81.34 4.88
CA THR A 323 90.60 80.94 5.17
C THR A 323 90.69 79.42 5.11
N LEU A 324 91.47 78.88 4.18
CA LEU A 324 91.88 77.49 4.20
C LEU A 324 92.91 77.33 5.33
N TRP A 325 92.47 76.84 6.47
CA TRP A 325 93.35 76.65 7.62
C TRP A 325 94.21 75.41 7.39
N LYS A 326 95.52 75.64 7.28
CA LYS A 326 96.54 74.61 7.46
C LYS A 326 96.74 74.44 8.96
N ASP A 327 96.31 73.31 9.50
CA ASP A 327 96.60 72.97 10.89
C ASP A 327 97.89 72.15 10.97
N GLU A 328 98.81 72.60 11.82
CA GLU A 328 100.18 72.09 11.95
C GLU A 328 100.30 71.20 13.20
N ILE A 329 99.32 70.30 13.38
CA ILE A 329 99.35 69.22 14.39
C ILE A 329 100.55 68.31 14.10
N GLY A 330 101.62 68.49 14.89
CA GLY A 330 102.80 67.63 14.86
C GLY A 330 104.10 68.37 15.13
N ASP A 331 105.12 68.03 14.36
CA ASP A 331 106.47 68.58 14.48
C ASP A 331 106.58 69.93 13.75
N ILE A 332 106.52 71.01 14.52
CA ILE A 332 106.66 72.39 14.03
C ILE A 332 108.02 72.72 13.39
N SER A 333 108.98 71.77 13.36
CA SER A 333 110.25 71.92 12.65
C SER A 333 110.25 71.38 11.21
N ASN A 334 109.22 70.62 10.80
CA ASN A 334 109.09 70.09 9.43
C ASN A 334 107.63 70.18 8.93
N LEU A 335 107.24 71.40 8.57
CA LEU A 335 105.87 71.75 8.21
C LEU A 335 105.48 71.26 6.81
N GLY A 336 104.39 70.49 6.74
CA GLY A 336 103.72 70.16 5.49
C GLY A 336 103.03 71.37 4.87
N ASN A 337 102.77 71.33 3.56
CA ASN A 337 102.20 72.49 2.86
C ASN A 337 101.36 72.11 1.64
N VAL A 338 100.46 73.02 1.24
CA VAL A 338 99.83 72.99 -0.08
C VAL A 338 100.78 73.64 -1.08
N THR A 339 100.95 73.01 -2.24
CA THR A 339 101.93 73.37 -3.26
C THR A 339 101.36 73.16 -4.66
N PHE A 340 101.95 73.84 -5.64
CA PHE A 340 101.42 73.94 -6.99
C PHE A 340 102.57 73.90 -7.99
N ALA A 341 102.38 73.26 -9.15
CA ALA A 341 103.39 73.24 -10.22
C ALA A 341 103.75 74.67 -10.70
N THR A 342 102.75 75.56 -10.70
CA THR A 342 102.91 77.01 -10.89
C THR A 342 101.87 77.77 -10.06
N SER A 343 102.02 79.08 -9.89
CA SER A 343 101.06 79.89 -9.12
C SER A 343 99.69 80.07 -9.78
N THR A 344 99.47 79.64 -11.03
CA THR A 344 98.16 79.71 -11.69
C THR A 344 97.24 78.52 -11.40
N HIS A 345 97.71 77.53 -10.63
CA HIS A 345 96.88 76.42 -10.13
C HIS A 345 96.31 76.70 -8.72
N LEU A 346 96.59 77.88 -8.16
CA LEU A 346 95.93 78.42 -6.97
C LEU A 346 95.16 79.69 -7.34
N GLU A 347 93.88 79.73 -7.00
CA GLU A 347 93.06 80.93 -7.08
C GLU A 347 92.54 81.31 -5.69
N LEU A 348 92.66 82.58 -5.31
CA LEU A 348 92.20 83.10 -4.01
C LEU A 348 91.14 84.18 -4.26
N LEU A 349 89.87 83.78 -4.17
CA LEU A 349 88.71 84.61 -4.48
C LEU A 349 88.12 85.25 -3.21
N ASN A 350 87.48 86.41 -3.38
CA ASN A 350 86.76 87.17 -2.33
C ASN A 350 87.48 87.30 -0.96
N SER A 351 88.80 87.42 -0.96
CA SER A 351 89.69 87.48 0.22
C SER A 351 90.01 86.14 0.90
N GLY A 352 89.91 85.02 0.18
CA GLY A 352 90.41 83.72 0.65
C GLY A 352 91.91 83.75 0.97
N THR A 353 92.32 83.11 2.08
CA THR A 353 93.73 83.18 2.56
C THR A 353 94.23 81.92 3.28
N ILE A 354 95.54 81.91 3.58
CA ILE A 354 96.34 80.87 4.27
C ILE A 354 97.44 81.65 5.08
N LYS A 355 97.55 81.59 6.43
CA LYS A 355 97.86 82.85 7.20
C LYS A 355 98.75 82.92 8.49
N PHE A 356 99.28 84.16 8.74
CA PHE A 356 100.01 84.74 9.93
C PHE A 356 99.86 86.32 10.05
N VAL A 357 100.39 87.03 11.11
CA VAL A 357 100.10 88.50 11.45
C VAL A 357 101.26 89.31 12.19
N PRO A 358 101.44 90.67 12.03
CA PRO A 358 102.46 91.55 12.72
C PRO A 358 101.99 92.93 13.36
N SER A 359 102.90 93.73 14.00
CA SER A 359 102.70 95.10 14.64
C SER A 359 104.08 95.87 14.86
N SER A 360 104.40 97.02 15.53
CA SER A 360 103.84 98.28 16.20
C SER A 360 105.01 99.08 16.90
N THR A 361 105.10 100.37 17.36
CA THR A 361 104.56 101.79 17.18
C THR A 361 105.29 102.78 18.18
N ASP A 362 105.55 104.10 17.91
CA ASP A 362 106.29 105.06 18.84
C ASP A 362 106.15 106.62 18.57
N ASP A 363 106.79 107.49 19.41
CA ASP A 363 107.09 108.99 19.42
C ASP A 363 106.16 110.05 20.11
N LEU A 364 106.74 111.10 20.77
CA LEU A 364 106.09 111.92 21.84
C LEU A 364 106.38 113.47 22.00
N GLN A 365 107.49 113.94 22.60
CA GLN A 365 107.47 115.17 23.47
C GLN A 365 107.16 116.54 22.81
N ALA A 366 107.58 116.82 21.57
CA ALA A 366 107.48 118.17 20.97
C ALA A 366 106.04 118.63 20.67
N GLN A 367 105.08 117.71 20.78
CA GLN A 367 103.66 117.87 20.45
C GLN A 367 102.92 118.82 21.44
N ILE A 368 103.51 119.11 22.61
CA ILE A 368 102.82 119.62 23.82
C ILE A 368 102.42 121.11 23.83
N ASP A 369 103.08 122.01 23.10
CA ASP A 369 102.70 123.44 23.09
C ASP A 369 101.75 123.81 21.93
N ALA A 370 101.87 123.15 20.77
CA ALA A 370 100.83 123.22 19.72
C ALA A 370 99.48 122.77 20.30
N LEU A 371 99.51 121.66 21.05
CA LEU A 371 98.42 121.12 21.86
C LEU A 371 97.64 122.17 22.67
N LYS A 372 98.24 123.28 23.13
CA LYS A 372 97.52 124.32 23.89
C LYS A 372 96.68 125.26 23.02
N THR A 373 97.18 125.66 21.85
CA THR A 373 96.38 126.43 20.88
C THR A 373 95.30 125.52 20.28
N ASP A 374 95.66 124.27 19.99
CA ASP A 374 94.72 123.23 19.62
C ASP A 374 93.67 123.05 20.71
N THR A 375 94.02 123.03 22.01
CA THR A 375 93.06 122.95 23.14
C THR A 375 91.99 124.06 23.11
N GLY A 376 92.31 125.27 22.65
CA GLY A 376 91.34 126.37 22.53
C GLY A 376 90.34 126.18 21.38
N LEU A 377 90.82 125.74 20.23
CA LEU A 377 89.98 125.39 19.07
C LEU A 377 89.21 124.08 19.30
N LEU A 378 89.82 123.12 20.01
CA LEU A 378 89.16 121.96 20.58
C LEU A 378 88.03 122.42 21.50
N SER A 379 88.26 123.30 22.47
CA SER A 379 87.20 123.72 23.41
C SER A 379 85.96 124.27 22.70
N THR A 380 86.15 125.02 21.60
CA THR A 380 85.03 125.50 20.76
C THR A 380 84.40 124.36 19.95
N SER A 381 85.22 123.48 19.39
CA SER A 381 84.76 122.29 18.65
C SER A 381 84.04 121.29 19.57
N THR A 382 84.46 121.14 20.81
CA THR A 382 83.88 120.32 21.87
C THR A 382 82.53 120.86 22.30
N ILE A 383 82.32 122.18 22.35
CA ILE A 383 80.99 122.77 22.59
C ILE A 383 80.05 122.47 21.41
N ASN A 384 80.52 122.61 20.17
CA ASN A 384 79.71 122.27 18.98
C ASN A 384 79.43 120.76 18.89
N LEU A 385 80.42 119.92 19.19
CA LEU A 385 80.29 118.46 19.29
C LEU A 385 79.37 118.07 20.44
N GLN A 386 79.40 118.77 21.58
CA GLN A 386 78.47 118.54 22.69
C GLN A 386 77.03 118.85 22.24
N ILE A 387 76.78 119.97 21.54
CA ILE A 387 75.46 120.27 20.98
C ILE A 387 75.03 119.19 19.96
N GLN A 388 75.96 118.68 19.15
CA GLN A 388 75.69 117.54 18.25
C GLN A 388 75.42 116.23 19.01
N ILE A 389 76.13 115.97 20.11
CA ILE A 389 75.93 114.82 21.00
C ILE A 389 74.61 114.93 21.74
N ASP A 390 74.20 116.11 22.19
CA ASP A 390 72.94 116.35 22.88
C ASP A 390 71.74 116.17 21.92
N ASN A 391 71.89 116.64 20.67
CA ASN A 391 70.93 116.38 19.60
C ASN A 391 70.89 114.88 19.23
N LEU A 392 72.04 114.24 19.00
CA LEU A 392 72.12 112.80 18.70
C LEU A 392 71.63 111.93 19.86
N SER A 393 71.79 112.36 21.10
CA SER A 393 71.26 111.71 22.30
C SER A 393 69.74 111.85 22.38
N THR A 394 69.21 113.02 22.01
CA THR A 394 67.76 113.25 21.84
C THR A 394 67.19 112.38 20.72
N ASP A 395 67.84 112.34 19.57
CA ASP A 395 67.44 111.48 18.43
C ASP A 395 67.58 109.99 18.77
N THR A 396 68.62 109.58 19.51
CA THR A 396 68.77 108.20 20.00
C THR A 396 67.67 107.85 21.00
N THR A 397 67.28 108.78 21.88
CA THR A 397 66.16 108.58 22.82
C THR A 397 64.83 108.47 22.06
N ASN A 398 64.63 109.28 21.02
CA ASN A 398 63.46 109.18 20.15
C ASN A 398 63.45 107.87 19.37
N LEU A 399 64.57 107.44 18.80
CA LEU A 399 64.72 106.15 18.11
C LEU A 399 64.46 104.99 19.08
N GLN A 400 64.97 105.04 20.31
CA GLN A 400 64.70 104.01 21.32
C GLN A 400 63.21 103.97 21.65
N TYR A 401 62.53 105.11 21.82
CA TYR A 401 61.08 105.14 22.01
C TYR A 401 60.31 104.53 20.82
N TRP A 402 60.75 104.78 19.58
CA TRP A 402 60.17 104.14 18.39
C TRP A 402 60.47 102.63 18.33
N ILE A 403 61.66 102.18 18.77
CA ILE A 403 62.02 100.77 18.89
C ILE A 403 61.15 100.09 19.96
N ASP A 404 61.04 100.66 21.17
CA ASP A 404 60.21 100.13 22.26
C ASP A 404 58.73 100.01 21.83
N LEU A 405 58.23 100.98 21.06
CA LEU A 405 56.89 100.96 20.47
C LEU A 405 56.74 99.90 19.38
N LEU A 406 57.76 99.71 18.53
CA LEU A 406 57.78 98.70 17.48
C LEU A 406 57.90 97.29 18.04
N ASP A 407 58.72 97.08 19.07
CA ASP A 407 58.83 95.83 19.82
C ASP A 407 57.52 95.51 20.54
N THR A 408 56.88 96.50 21.16
CA THR A 408 55.54 96.35 21.74
C THR A 408 54.51 95.95 20.67
N SER A 409 54.55 96.58 19.49
CA SER A 409 53.67 96.20 18.37
C SER A 409 53.98 94.80 17.85
N THR A 410 55.25 94.41 17.80
CA THR A 410 55.71 93.11 17.29
C THR A 410 55.35 91.98 18.26
N GLN A 411 55.48 92.20 19.57
CA GLN A 411 55.01 91.26 20.59
C GLN A 411 53.48 91.09 20.55
N ASN A 412 52.72 92.18 20.37
CA ASN A 412 51.26 92.08 20.20
C ASN A 412 50.87 91.33 18.91
N LEU A 413 51.59 91.53 17.81
CA LEU A 413 51.40 90.77 16.57
C LEU A 413 51.77 89.29 16.75
N GLN A 414 52.86 88.98 17.48
CA GLN A 414 53.22 87.59 17.78
C GLN A 414 52.14 86.90 18.62
N ILE A 415 51.63 87.55 19.66
CA ILE A 415 50.51 87.03 20.48
C ILE A 415 49.26 86.78 19.61
N GLN A 416 48.98 87.64 18.62
CA GLN A 416 47.88 87.42 17.67
C GLN A 416 48.17 86.24 16.72
N VAL A 417 49.40 86.08 16.23
CA VAL A 417 49.83 84.94 15.41
C VAL A 417 49.75 83.63 16.19
N ASP A 418 50.19 83.61 17.44
CA ASP A 418 50.16 82.43 18.32
C ASP A 418 48.71 82.03 18.66
N ALA A 419 47.82 83.01 18.88
CA ALA A 419 46.40 82.78 19.04
C ALA A 419 45.76 82.22 17.76
N ILE A 420 46.04 82.81 16.59
CA ILE A 420 45.56 82.33 15.29
C ILE A 420 46.08 80.91 14.99
N ALA A 421 47.34 80.60 15.33
CA ALA A 421 47.91 79.27 15.19
C ALA A 421 47.21 78.25 16.11
N THR A 422 46.90 78.65 17.35
CA THR A 422 46.14 77.84 18.31
C THR A 422 44.72 77.56 17.81
N ASP A 423 44.00 78.60 17.38
CA ASP A 423 42.65 78.47 16.80
C ASP A 423 42.66 77.63 15.52
N THR A 424 43.69 77.77 14.67
CA THR A 424 43.87 76.95 13.46
C THR A 424 44.11 75.48 13.82
N GLY A 425 44.88 75.19 14.87
CA GLY A 425 45.08 73.85 15.39
C GLY A 425 43.80 73.22 15.95
N LEU A 426 43.00 73.99 16.70
CA LEU A 426 41.69 73.58 17.21
C LEU A 426 40.68 73.35 16.08
N LEU A 427 40.66 74.23 15.07
CA LEU A 427 39.80 74.12 13.89
C LEU A 427 40.18 72.91 13.02
N SER A 428 41.48 72.65 12.84
CA SER A 428 41.99 71.45 12.17
C SER A 428 41.60 70.18 12.92
N THR A 429 41.78 70.15 14.24
CA THR A 429 41.35 69.03 15.11
C THR A 429 39.83 68.80 15.02
N SER A 430 39.05 69.87 14.99
CA SER A 430 37.59 69.80 14.81
C SER A 430 37.20 69.31 13.42
N THR A 431 37.94 69.71 12.38
CA THR A 431 37.74 69.27 10.98
C THR A 431 38.03 67.77 10.84
N ILE A 432 39.13 67.27 11.43
CA ILE A 432 39.47 65.84 11.47
C ILE A 432 38.40 65.06 12.25
N SER A 433 37.91 65.59 13.37
CA SER A 433 36.83 64.97 14.15
C SER A 433 35.52 64.87 13.34
N LEU A 434 35.15 65.94 12.62
CA LEU A 434 33.98 65.96 11.73
C LEU A 434 34.16 65.04 10.51
N GLN A 435 35.37 64.93 9.95
CA GLN A 435 35.66 64.00 8.86
C GLN A 435 35.51 62.55 9.33
N ASN A 436 36.08 62.19 10.49
CA ASN A 436 35.92 60.85 11.08
C ASN A 436 34.44 60.53 11.37
N GLN A 437 33.64 61.52 11.81
CA GLN A 437 32.19 61.35 11.98
C GLN A 437 31.47 61.17 10.63
N LEU A 438 31.86 61.91 9.59
CA LEU A 438 31.31 61.77 8.25
C LEU A 438 31.64 60.41 7.63
N ASP A 439 32.87 59.92 7.79
CA ASP A 439 33.32 58.61 7.30
C ASP A 439 32.61 57.47 8.02
N GLN A 440 32.36 57.61 9.33
CA GLN A 440 31.52 56.69 10.09
C GLN A 440 30.06 56.73 9.58
N VAL A 441 29.47 57.91 9.38
CA VAL A 441 28.10 58.05 8.84
C VAL A 441 27.99 57.48 7.42
N MET A 442 29.01 57.62 6.57
CA MET A 442 29.08 57.00 5.24
C MET A 442 29.18 55.46 5.33
N THR A 443 29.96 54.95 6.28
CA THR A 443 30.07 53.51 6.57
C THR A 443 28.74 52.95 7.07
N ASP A 444 28.10 53.63 8.02
CA ASP A 444 26.80 53.24 8.57
C ASP A 444 25.69 53.33 7.52
N THR A 445 25.70 54.35 6.66
CA THR A 445 24.77 54.46 5.51
C THR A 445 24.96 53.31 4.53
N THR A 446 26.20 52.90 4.26
CA THR A 446 26.51 51.75 3.40
C THR A 446 26.03 50.43 4.04
N ASN A 447 26.22 50.26 5.34
CA ASN A 447 25.69 49.12 6.09
C ASN A 447 24.16 49.09 6.11
N LEU A 448 23.52 50.26 6.26
CA LEU A 448 22.06 50.39 6.22
C LEU A 448 21.52 50.05 4.82
N GLN A 449 22.19 50.47 3.75
CA GLN A 449 21.83 50.07 2.38
C GLN A 449 21.98 48.57 2.17
N ASN A 450 23.08 47.96 2.63
CA ASN A 450 23.26 46.50 2.58
C ASN A 450 22.14 45.75 3.35
N TRP A 451 21.65 46.30 4.47
CA TRP A 451 20.51 45.75 5.21
C TRP A 451 19.17 45.97 4.49
N ILE A 452 18.98 47.11 3.82
CA ILE A 452 17.81 47.38 2.98
C ILE A 452 17.77 46.39 1.80
N ASP A 453 18.88 46.19 1.08
CA ASP A 453 18.97 45.24 -0.03
C ASP A 453 18.68 43.80 0.42
N LEU A 454 19.14 43.41 1.62
CA LEU A 454 18.82 42.13 2.26
C LEU A 454 17.35 42.02 2.66
N LEU A 455 16.75 43.09 3.18
CA LEU A 455 15.35 43.14 3.56
C LEU A 455 14.42 43.11 2.35
N ASP A 456 14.75 43.81 1.27
CA ASP A 456 14.05 43.76 -0.03
C ASP A 456 14.17 42.38 -0.67
N THR A 457 15.33 41.73 -0.58
CA THR A 457 15.53 40.35 -1.05
C THR A 457 14.68 39.37 -0.22
N SER A 458 14.64 39.55 1.10
CA SER A 458 13.79 38.75 2.00
C SER A 458 12.29 38.97 1.70
N THR A 459 11.89 40.22 1.50
CA THR A 459 10.51 40.62 1.21
C THR A 459 10.04 40.10 -0.16
N GLN A 460 10.90 40.11 -1.18
CA GLN A 460 10.59 39.49 -2.47
C GLN A 460 10.46 37.96 -2.37
N ASN A 461 11.32 37.28 -1.60
CA ASN A 461 11.18 35.84 -1.35
C ASN A 461 9.88 35.52 -0.58
N LEU A 462 9.50 36.34 0.40
CA LEU A 462 8.23 36.24 1.11
C LEU A 462 7.03 36.50 0.18
N GLN A 463 7.12 37.47 -0.74
CA GLN A 463 6.07 37.71 -1.73
C GLN A 463 5.89 36.52 -2.66
N ILE A 464 6.98 35.92 -3.15
CA ILE A 464 6.94 34.69 -3.97
C ILE A 464 6.28 33.53 -3.19
N GLN A 465 6.55 33.40 -1.89
CA GLN A 465 5.87 32.42 -1.04
C GLN A 465 4.37 32.73 -0.85
N VAL A 466 4.00 34.00 -0.68
CA VAL A 466 2.60 34.44 -0.59
C VAL A 466 1.85 34.19 -1.91
N ASP A 467 2.46 34.46 -3.06
CA ASP A 467 1.88 34.25 -4.38
C ASP A 467 1.68 32.75 -4.69
N ALA A 468 2.64 31.91 -4.25
CA ALA A 468 2.51 30.45 -4.31
C ALA A 468 1.37 29.95 -3.41
N ILE A 469 1.31 30.40 -2.15
CA ILE A 469 0.24 30.05 -1.20
C ILE A 469 -1.13 30.53 -1.71
N ALA A 470 -1.22 31.69 -2.35
CA ALA A 470 -2.44 32.19 -2.98
C ALA A 470 -2.87 31.31 -4.16
N THR A 471 -1.91 30.84 -4.96
CA THR A 471 -2.15 29.90 -6.08
C THR A 471 -2.67 28.56 -5.56
N ASP A 472 -2.01 27.97 -4.56
CA ASP A 472 -2.43 26.72 -3.92
C ASP A 472 -3.80 26.86 -3.25
N THR A 473 -4.08 28.00 -2.62
CA THR A 473 -5.40 28.32 -2.05
C THR A 473 -6.48 28.38 -3.13
N GLY A 474 -6.18 28.91 -4.31
CA GLY A 474 -7.09 28.92 -5.46
C GLY A 474 -7.36 27.51 -6.03
N LEU A 475 -6.33 26.67 -6.14
CA LEU A 475 -6.46 25.28 -6.56
C LEU A 475 -7.24 24.45 -5.52
N LEU A 476 -6.98 24.66 -4.23
CA LEU A 476 -7.71 24.03 -3.14
C LEU A 476 -9.18 24.45 -3.13
N SER A 477 -9.47 25.75 -3.26
CA SER A 477 -10.83 26.29 -3.36
C SER A 477 -11.59 25.70 -4.56
N THR A 478 -10.94 25.62 -5.73
CA THR A 478 -11.51 24.96 -6.92
C THR A 478 -11.82 23.48 -6.66
N SER A 479 -10.93 22.79 -5.94
CA SER A 479 -11.13 21.38 -5.54
C SER A 479 -12.28 21.23 -4.53
N THR A 480 -12.40 22.14 -3.56
CA THR A 480 -13.53 22.19 -2.60
C THR A 480 -14.86 22.42 -3.32
N ILE A 481 -14.92 23.33 -4.29
CA ILE A 481 -16.13 23.56 -5.11
C ILE A 481 -16.48 22.31 -5.92
N SER A 482 -15.50 21.65 -6.52
CA SER A 482 -15.70 20.39 -7.25
C SER A 482 -16.27 19.28 -6.35
N LEU A 483 -15.72 19.13 -5.14
CA LEU A 483 -16.22 18.18 -4.14
C LEU A 483 -17.62 18.54 -3.62
N GLN A 484 -17.93 19.83 -3.44
CA GLN A 484 -19.27 20.27 -3.05
C GLN A 484 -20.30 19.93 -4.13
N ASN A 485 -19.99 20.20 -5.41
CA ASN A 485 -20.86 19.82 -6.53
C ASN A 485 -21.12 18.30 -6.59
N GLN A 486 -20.12 17.47 -6.23
CA GLN A 486 -20.28 16.02 -6.12
C GLN A 486 -21.17 15.62 -4.92
N ILE A 487 -21.02 16.29 -3.77
CA ILE A 487 -21.89 16.09 -2.60
C ILE A 487 -23.34 16.46 -2.92
N ASP A 488 -23.57 17.57 -3.60
CA ASP A 488 -24.90 18.07 -3.96
C ASP A 488 -25.59 17.15 -4.99
N ALA A 489 -24.81 16.58 -5.93
CA ALA A 489 -25.29 15.55 -6.85
C ALA A 489 -25.68 14.26 -6.10
N ILE A 490 -24.81 13.75 -5.22
CA ILE A 490 -25.08 12.54 -4.41
C ILE A 490 -26.31 12.74 -3.49
N ALA A 491 -26.48 13.95 -2.93
CA ALA A 491 -27.66 14.30 -2.14
C ALA A 491 -28.94 14.29 -2.99
N THR A 492 -28.86 14.78 -4.24
CA THR A 492 -29.96 14.75 -5.21
C THR A 492 -30.34 13.31 -5.57
N ASP A 493 -29.37 12.47 -5.93
CA ASP A 493 -29.58 11.05 -6.25
C ASP A 493 -30.14 10.27 -5.05
N THR A 494 -29.68 10.57 -3.83
CA THR A 494 -30.22 10.01 -2.59
C THR A 494 -31.70 10.39 -2.38
N GLY A 495 -32.09 11.63 -2.71
CA GLY A 495 -33.47 12.08 -2.69
C GLY A 495 -34.36 11.38 -3.72
N LEU A 496 -33.86 11.18 -4.95
CA LEU A 496 -34.55 10.44 -6.01
C LEU A 496 -34.70 8.95 -5.65
N LEU A 497 -33.66 8.33 -5.10
CA LEU A 497 -33.70 6.94 -4.63
C LEU A 497 -34.69 6.78 -3.47
N SER A 498 -34.66 7.67 -2.48
CA SER A 498 -35.63 7.69 -1.37
C SER A 498 -37.08 7.80 -1.86
N THR A 499 -37.33 8.71 -2.80
CA THR A 499 -38.65 8.86 -3.45
C THR A 499 -39.08 7.58 -4.19
N SER A 500 -38.14 6.92 -4.86
CA SER A 500 -38.38 5.66 -5.58
C SER A 500 -38.70 4.51 -4.61
N THR A 501 -37.96 4.39 -3.50
CA THR A 501 -38.22 3.43 -2.42
C THR A 501 -39.60 3.63 -1.79
N ILE A 502 -40.00 4.87 -1.52
CA ILE A 502 -41.35 5.19 -1.01
C ILE A 502 -42.41 4.79 -2.05
N SER A 503 -42.17 5.05 -3.34
CA SER A 503 -43.11 4.64 -4.39
C SER A 503 -43.24 3.12 -4.53
N LEU A 504 -42.14 2.37 -4.37
CA LEU A 504 -42.15 0.90 -4.36
C LEU A 504 -42.84 0.34 -3.11
N GLN A 505 -42.62 0.93 -1.94
CA GLN A 505 -43.33 0.54 -0.72
C GLN A 505 -44.85 0.72 -0.86
N ASN A 506 -45.30 1.86 -1.41
CA ASN A 506 -46.72 2.09 -1.68
C ASN A 506 -47.32 1.06 -2.66
N GLN A 507 -46.53 0.57 -3.63
CA GLN A 507 -46.96 -0.50 -4.55
C GLN A 507 -47.01 -1.86 -3.85
N ILE A 508 -46.07 -2.16 -2.95
CA ILE A 508 -46.07 -3.37 -2.10
C ILE A 508 -47.29 -3.37 -1.17
N ASP A 509 -47.60 -2.24 -0.54
CA ASP A 509 -48.73 -2.10 0.38
C ASP A 509 -50.08 -2.24 -0.34
N LEU A 510 -50.19 -1.69 -1.56
CA LEU A 510 -51.33 -1.91 -2.46
C LEU A 510 -51.45 -3.39 -2.87
N LEU A 511 -50.36 -4.03 -3.27
CA LEU A 511 -50.34 -5.45 -3.66
C LEU A 511 -50.74 -6.35 -2.49
N ASN A 512 -50.18 -6.12 -1.29
CA ASN A 512 -50.55 -6.83 -0.07
C ASN A 512 -52.05 -6.67 0.24
N THR A 513 -52.59 -5.46 0.07
CA THR A 513 -54.02 -5.18 0.23
C THR A 513 -54.86 -5.95 -0.80
N SER A 514 -54.42 -6.04 -2.05
CA SER A 514 -55.08 -6.85 -3.09
C SER A 514 -55.02 -8.35 -2.76
N THR A 515 -53.87 -8.87 -2.33
CA THR A 515 -53.68 -10.28 -1.93
C THR A 515 -54.59 -10.66 -0.75
N ILE A 516 -54.70 -9.80 0.27
CA ILE A 516 -55.61 -10.04 1.41
C ILE A 516 -57.08 -10.06 0.94
N ASN A 517 -57.48 -9.16 0.03
CA ASN A 517 -58.84 -9.18 -0.52
C ASN A 517 -59.12 -10.43 -1.37
N LEU A 518 -58.14 -10.91 -2.13
CA LEU A 518 -58.24 -12.18 -2.88
C LEU A 518 -58.33 -13.39 -1.95
N GLN A 519 -57.55 -13.42 -0.85
CA GLN A 519 -57.65 -14.49 0.16
C GLN A 519 -59.04 -14.51 0.81
N ASN A 520 -59.56 -13.35 1.22
CA ASN A 520 -60.93 -13.26 1.76
C ASN A 520 -62.00 -13.74 0.76
N GLN A 521 -61.79 -13.56 -0.55
CA GLN A 521 -62.67 -14.10 -1.59
C GLN A 521 -62.53 -15.62 -1.76
N ILE A 522 -61.31 -16.15 -1.68
CA ILE A 522 -61.04 -17.61 -1.68
C ILE A 522 -61.70 -18.27 -0.47
N ASP A 523 -61.55 -17.70 0.72
CA ASP A 523 -62.13 -18.22 1.97
C ASP A 523 -63.67 -18.22 1.94
N ALA A 524 -64.27 -17.18 1.33
CA ALA A 524 -65.72 -17.13 1.08
C ALA A 524 -66.17 -18.21 0.09
N VAL A 525 -65.48 -18.36 -1.05
CA VAL A 525 -65.78 -19.41 -2.05
C VAL A 525 -65.59 -20.82 -1.46
N ALA A 526 -64.59 -21.03 -0.62
CA ALA A 526 -64.39 -22.29 0.10
C ALA A 526 -65.54 -22.58 1.08
N THR A 527 -66.04 -21.55 1.77
CA THR A 527 -67.21 -21.64 2.66
C THR A 527 -68.48 -22.01 1.89
N ASP A 528 -68.77 -21.30 0.79
CA ASP A 528 -69.91 -21.59 -0.08
C ASP A 528 -69.80 -22.99 -0.71
N THR A 529 -68.60 -23.43 -1.08
CA THR A 529 -68.34 -24.79 -1.59
C THR A 529 -68.62 -25.85 -0.52
N GLY A 530 -68.25 -25.60 0.74
CA GLY A 530 -68.58 -26.47 1.88
C GLY A 530 -70.08 -26.58 2.15
N LEU A 531 -70.81 -25.46 2.06
CA LEU A 531 -72.27 -25.42 2.18
C LEU A 531 -72.97 -26.14 1.01
N LEU A 532 -72.47 -25.96 -0.22
CA LEU A 532 -72.97 -26.67 -1.40
C LEU A 532 -72.70 -28.18 -1.33
N SER A 533 -71.50 -28.59 -0.88
CA SER A 533 -71.16 -29.99 -0.63
C SER A 533 -72.10 -30.62 0.41
N THR A 534 -72.32 -29.94 1.54
CA THR A 534 -73.26 -30.36 2.59
C THR A 534 -74.69 -30.51 2.04
N SER A 535 -75.12 -29.57 1.18
CA SER A 535 -76.43 -29.61 0.52
C SER A 535 -76.55 -30.77 -0.46
N THR A 536 -75.48 -31.05 -1.23
CA THR A 536 -75.39 -32.19 -2.15
C THR A 536 -75.48 -33.52 -1.41
N ILE A 537 -74.77 -33.68 -0.29
CA ILE A 537 -74.85 -34.87 0.57
C ILE A 537 -76.27 -35.02 1.14
N SER A 538 -76.91 -33.93 1.55
CA SER A 538 -78.30 -33.97 2.04
C SER A 538 -79.32 -34.34 0.95
N LEU A 539 -79.07 -33.97 -0.31
CA LEU A 539 -79.90 -34.37 -1.45
C LEU A 539 -79.64 -35.84 -1.83
N GLN A 540 -78.40 -36.30 -1.82
CA GLN A 540 -78.08 -37.71 -2.07
C GLN A 540 -78.75 -38.62 -1.03
N ASN A 541 -78.66 -38.28 0.27
CA ASN A 541 -79.37 -39.01 1.32
C ASN A 541 -80.90 -39.06 1.11
N GLN A 542 -81.50 -38.04 0.47
CA GLN A 542 -82.92 -38.04 0.13
C GLN A 542 -83.22 -38.91 -1.11
N ILE A 543 -82.31 -38.97 -2.08
CA ILE A 543 -82.38 -39.87 -3.24
C ILE A 543 -82.26 -41.32 -2.75
N ASP A 544 -81.26 -41.66 -1.93
CA ASP A 544 -81.03 -43.01 -1.43
C ASP A 544 -82.26 -43.55 -0.63
N LEU A 545 -82.91 -42.67 0.14
CA LEU A 545 -84.16 -42.97 0.84
C LEU A 545 -85.35 -43.14 -0.11
N LEU A 546 -85.43 -42.35 -1.18
CA LEU A 546 -86.47 -42.45 -2.21
C LEU A 546 -86.31 -43.72 -3.04
N ASP A 547 -85.09 -44.09 -3.40
CA ASP A 547 -84.76 -45.34 -4.10
C ASP A 547 -85.06 -46.56 -3.21
N THR A 548 -84.68 -46.51 -1.92
CA THR A 548 -85.05 -47.54 -0.94
C THR A 548 -86.58 -47.70 -0.83
N SER A 549 -87.32 -46.59 -0.80
CA SER A 549 -88.79 -46.58 -0.80
C SER A 549 -89.37 -47.15 -2.11
N THR A 550 -88.76 -46.81 -3.24
CA THR A 550 -89.17 -47.26 -4.58
C THR A 550 -88.95 -48.77 -4.76
N ILE A 551 -87.81 -49.30 -4.30
CA ILE A 551 -87.53 -50.74 -4.28
C ILE A 551 -88.53 -51.47 -3.36
N ASN A 552 -88.87 -50.90 -2.21
CA ASN A 552 -89.88 -51.47 -1.31
C ASN A 552 -91.27 -51.52 -1.97
N LEU A 553 -91.68 -50.43 -2.64
CA LEU A 553 -92.92 -50.38 -3.43
C LEU A 553 -92.91 -51.37 -4.60
N GLN A 554 -91.78 -51.54 -5.30
CA GLN A 554 -91.66 -52.54 -6.37
C GLN A 554 -91.80 -53.96 -5.82
N ASN A 555 -91.13 -54.30 -4.72
CA ASN A 555 -91.29 -55.60 -4.05
C ASN A 555 -92.74 -55.86 -3.61
N GLN A 556 -93.46 -54.82 -3.17
CA GLN A 556 -94.90 -54.92 -2.86
C GLN A 556 -95.74 -55.15 -4.13
N ILE A 557 -95.43 -54.48 -5.24
CA ILE A 557 -96.08 -54.69 -6.54
C ILE A 557 -95.85 -56.12 -7.04
N ASP A 558 -94.63 -56.64 -6.95
CA ASP A 558 -94.26 -57.97 -7.42
C ASP A 558 -94.90 -59.08 -6.55
N ALA A 559 -95.02 -58.85 -5.24
CA ALA A 559 -95.80 -59.70 -4.34
C ALA A 559 -97.30 -59.70 -4.71
N ILE A 560 -97.90 -58.52 -4.92
CA ILE A 560 -99.30 -58.39 -5.34
C ILE A 560 -99.54 -59.03 -6.72
N ALA A 561 -98.59 -58.93 -7.65
CA ALA A 561 -98.65 -59.61 -8.95
C ALA A 561 -98.59 -61.13 -8.79
N THR A 562 -97.76 -61.64 -7.88
CA THR A 562 -97.67 -63.07 -7.54
C THR A 562 -98.98 -63.57 -6.94
N ASP A 563 -99.54 -62.87 -5.94
CA ASP A 563 -100.84 -63.19 -5.34
C ASP A 563 -101.97 -63.14 -6.37
N THR A 564 -101.94 -62.17 -7.29
CA THR A 564 -102.91 -62.06 -8.39
C THR A 564 -102.79 -63.26 -9.36
N GLY A 565 -101.57 -63.74 -9.64
CA GLY A 565 -101.33 -64.95 -10.42
C GLY A 565 -101.84 -66.23 -9.73
N LEU A 566 -101.59 -66.36 -8.42
CA LEU A 566 -102.10 -67.48 -7.61
C LEU A 566 -103.63 -67.46 -7.51
N LEU A 567 -104.24 -66.29 -7.33
CA LEU A 567 -105.69 -66.11 -7.31
C LEU A 567 -106.31 -66.41 -8.69
N SER A 568 -105.67 -65.99 -9.77
CA SER A 568 -106.09 -66.32 -11.15
C SER A 568 -106.04 -67.82 -11.40
N THR A 569 -104.96 -68.49 -10.99
CA THR A 569 -104.80 -69.96 -11.08
C THR A 569 -105.87 -70.68 -10.25
N SER A 570 -106.16 -70.18 -9.05
CA SER A 570 -107.21 -70.71 -8.18
C SER A 570 -108.61 -70.51 -8.79
N THR A 571 -108.83 -69.41 -9.50
CA THR A 571 -110.09 -69.10 -10.20
C THR A 571 -110.28 -70.02 -11.41
N ILE A 572 -109.22 -70.29 -12.18
CA ILE A 572 -109.25 -71.28 -13.27
C ILE A 572 -109.58 -72.67 -12.71
N TYR A 573 -108.89 -73.11 -11.65
CA TYR A 573 -109.18 -74.40 -11.01
C TYR A 573 -110.63 -74.50 -10.52
N LEU A 574 -111.18 -73.44 -9.91
CA LEU A 574 -112.58 -73.38 -9.51
C LEU A 574 -113.55 -73.42 -10.71
N GLN A 575 -113.19 -72.81 -11.85
CA GLN A 575 -113.96 -72.91 -13.09
C GLN A 575 -113.93 -74.34 -13.66
N ASP A 576 -112.76 -75.00 -13.69
CA ASP A 576 -112.65 -76.40 -14.11
C ASP A 576 -113.52 -77.33 -13.24
N GLN A 577 -113.58 -77.07 -11.92
CA GLN A 577 -114.49 -77.78 -11.01
C GLN A 577 -115.97 -77.47 -11.32
N ILE A 578 -116.33 -76.22 -11.63
CA ILE A 578 -117.69 -75.83 -12.02
C ILE A 578 -118.11 -76.52 -13.33
N ASP A 579 -117.20 -76.61 -14.31
CA ASP A 579 -117.47 -77.25 -15.60
C ASP A 579 -117.59 -78.78 -15.45
N LEU A 580 -116.79 -79.39 -14.56
CA LEU A 580 -116.95 -80.78 -14.12
C LEU A 580 -118.29 -81.03 -13.42
N PHE A 581 -118.68 -80.18 -12.47
CA PHE A 581 -119.98 -80.28 -11.79
C PHE A 581 -121.12 -80.10 -12.78
N THR A 582 -121.03 -79.14 -13.72
CA THR A 582 -122.02 -78.91 -14.78
C THR A 582 -122.15 -80.15 -15.67
N THR A 583 -121.04 -80.74 -16.09
CA THR A 583 -121.01 -81.99 -16.87
C THR A 583 -121.62 -83.16 -16.09
N SER A 584 -121.33 -83.26 -14.79
CA SER A 584 -121.92 -84.27 -13.90
C SER A 584 -123.43 -84.07 -13.73
N THR A 585 -123.90 -82.83 -13.58
CA THR A 585 -125.33 -82.47 -13.51
C THR A 585 -126.05 -82.79 -14.81
N ILE A 586 -125.45 -82.54 -15.99
CA ILE A 586 -126.01 -82.93 -17.29
C ILE A 586 -126.12 -84.46 -17.40
N ASN A 587 -125.09 -85.21 -16.96
CA ASN A 587 -125.16 -86.67 -16.95
C ASN A 587 -126.21 -87.22 -15.97
N LEU A 588 -126.38 -86.60 -14.80
CA LEU A 588 -127.45 -86.92 -13.86
C LEU A 588 -128.83 -86.59 -14.43
N GLN A 589 -128.99 -85.47 -15.15
CA GLN A 589 -130.25 -85.15 -15.82
C GLN A 589 -130.57 -86.17 -16.93
N ASN A 590 -129.58 -86.55 -17.76
CA ASN A 590 -129.74 -87.60 -18.75
C ASN A 590 -130.14 -88.95 -18.12
N GLN A 591 -129.62 -89.28 -16.93
CA GLN A 591 -130.03 -90.47 -16.17
C GLN A 591 -131.45 -90.33 -15.60
N ILE A 592 -131.85 -89.16 -15.11
CA ILE A 592 -133.21 -88.87 -14.66
C ILE A 592 -134.21 -88.99 -15.82
N ASP A 593 -133.88 -88.46 -17.00
CA ASP A 593 -134.73 -88.51 -18.19
C ASP A 593 -134.86 -89.94 -18.74
N ALA A 594 -133.79 -90.74 -18.66
CA ALA A 594 -133.83 -92.17 -18.95
C ALA A 594 -134.71 -92.94 -17.95
N VAL A 595 -134.55 -92.70 -16.64
CA VAL A 595 -135.38 -93.31 -15.59
C VAL A 595 -136.86 -92.89 -15.71
N ALA A 596 -137.14 -91.65 -16.11
CA ALA A 596 -138.50 -91.18 -16.39
C ALA A 596 -139.10 -91.89 -17.61
N THR A 597 -138.30 -92.14 -18.65
CA THR A 597 -138.69 -92.93 -19.83
C THR A 597 -138.98 -94.38 -19.46
N ASP A 598 -138.09 -95.04 -18.71
CA ASP A 598 -138.29 -96.39 -18.19
C ASP A 598 -139.52 -96.48 -17.28
N THR A 599 -139.77 -95.46 -16.45
CA THR A 599 -140.97 -95.38 -15.60
C THR A 599 -142.25 -95.27 -16.44
N GLY A 600 -142.22 -94.56 -17.57
CA GLY A 600 -143.33 -94.51 -18.53
C GLY A 600 -143.59 -95.84 -19.24
N LEU A 601 -142.53 -96.54 -19.64
CA LEU A 601 -142.61 -97.90 -20.21
C LEU A 601 -143.11 -98.92 -19.18
N LEU A 602 -142.64 -98.84 -17.93
CA LEU A 602 -143.06 -99.70 -16.84
C LEU A 602 -144.52 -99.43 -16.44
N SER A 603 -144.96 -98.17 -16.43
CA SER A 603 -146.38 -97.81 -16.20
C SER A 603 -147.28 -98.37 -17.31
N THR A 604 -146.87 -98.25 -18.57
CA THR A 604 -147.58 -98.82 -19.73
C THR A 604 -147.66 -100.35 -19.63
N SER A 605 -146.56 -100.99 -19.23
CA SER A 605 -146.49 -102.44 -19.00
C SER A 605 -147.35 -102.87 -17.80
N THR A 606 -147.46 -102.04 -16.77
CA THR A 606 -148.30 -102.27 -15.58
C THR A 606 -149.79 -102.18 -15.93
N ILE A 607 -150.19 -101.21 -16.76
CA ILE A 607 -151.56 -101.12 -17.29
C ILE A 607 -151.90 -102.38 -18.10
N TYR A 608 -151.04 -102.77 -19.05
CA TYR A 608 -151.24 -104.00 -19.82
C TYR A 608 -151.31 -105.25 -18.93
N LEU A 609 -150.48 -105.36 -17.90
CA LEU A 609 -150.55 -106.46 -16.94
C LEU A 609 -151.81 -106.42 -16.08
N GLN A 610 -152.33 -105.23 -15.72
CA GLN A 610 -153.61 -105.11 -15.03
C GLN A 610 -154.79 -105.55 -15.92
N ASP A 611 -154.79 -105.16 -17.20
CA ASP A 611 -155.79 -105.65 -18.17
C ASP A 611 -155.75 -107.18 -18.29
N GLN A 612 -154.56 -107.79 -18.27
CA GLN A 612 -154.42 -109.26 -18.21
C GLN A 612 -154.92 -109.83 -16.87
N ILE A 613 -154.62 -109.19 -15.73
CA ILE A 613 -155.05 -109.64 -14.40
C ILE A 613 -156.57 -109.59 -14.24
N ASP A 614 -157.26 -108.58 -14.75
CA ASP A 614 -158.72 -108.46 -14.69
C ASP A 614 -159.39 -109.56 -15.55
N LEU A 615 -158.81 -109.85 -16.72
CA LEU A 615 -159.24 -110.92 -17.61
C LEU A 615 -158.97 -112.31 -17.01
N PHE A 616 -157.80 -112.52 -16.39
CA PHE A 616 -157.48 -113.73 -15.62
C PHE A 616 -158.35 -113.88 -14.37
N THR A 617 -158.70 -112.80 -13.69
CA THR A 617 -159.59 -112.82 -12.51
C THR A 617 -161.00 -113.26 -12.92
N THR A 618 -161.50 -112.75 -14.05
CA THR A 618 -162.77 -113.18 -14.65
C THR A 618 -162.75 -114.68 -15.02
N SER A 619 -161.63 -115.19 -15.53
CA SER A 619 -161.43 -116.62 -15.80
C SER A 619 -161.29 -117.45 -14.51
N THR A 620 -160.62 -116.92 -13.50
CA THR A 620 -160.35 -117.59 -12.22
C THR A 620 -161.61 -117.71 -11.38
N ILE A 621 -162.52 -116.73 -11.42
CA ILE A 621 -163.85 -116.85 -10.79
C ILE A 621 -164.66 -117.99 -11.46
N ASN A 622 -164.59 -118.12 -12.79
CA ASN A 622 -165.17 -119.25 -13.51
C ASN A 622 -164.54 -120.61 -13.11
N LEU A 623 -163.23 -120.65 -12.90
CA LEU A 623 -162.51 -121.85 -12.47
C LEU A 623 -162.72 -122.18 -10.99
N GLN A 624 -162.85 -121.21 -10.08
CA GLN A 624 -163.11 -121.48 -8.67
C GLN A 624 -164.48 -122.11 -8.47
N ASN A 625 -165.49 -121.65 -9.24
CA ASN A 625 -166.80 -122.29 -9.33
C ASN A 625 -166.75 -123.76 -9.84
N GLN A 626 -165.63 -124.21 -10.43
CA GLN A 626 -165.37 -125.61 -10.78
C GLN A 626 -164.51 -126.33 -9.73
N ILE A 627 -163.52 -125.64 -9.14
CA ILE A 627 -162.59 -126.17 -8.14
C ILE A 627 -163.30 -126.45 -6.81
N ASP A 628 -164.28 -125.63 -6.40
CA ASP A 628 -165.07 -125.89 -5.18
C ASP A 628 -165.91 -127.17 -5.29
N ALA A 629 -166.20 -127.64 -6.50
CA ALA A 629 -166.83 -128.94 -6.77
C ALA A 629 -165.82 -130.11 -6.86
N LEU A 630 -164.52 -129.84 -6.79
CA LEU A 630 -163.43 -130.83 -6.94
C LEU A 630 -162.57 -130.97 -5.67
N GLY A 631 -162.33 -129.87 -4.94
CA GLY A 631 -161.48 -129.83 -3.74
C GLY A 631 -161.98 -130.72 -2.59
N THR A 632 -163.26 -131.10 -2.61
CA THR A 632 -163.86 -132.08 -1.68
C THR A 632 -163.27 -133.50 -1.80
N ALA A 633 -162.43 -133.78 -2.81
CA ALA A 633 -161.92 -135.11 -3.11
C ALA A 633 -160.43 -135.36 -2.79
N THR A 634 -159.65 -134.35 -2.39
CA THR A 634 -158.16 -134.43 -2.47
C THR A 634 -157.42 -134.49 -1.13
N GLN A 635 -158.08 -134.31 0.02
CA GLN A 635 -157.41 -134.16 1.33
C GLN A 635 -156.73 -135.43 1.89
N ASP A 636 -156.66 -136.52 1.14
CA ASP A 636 -156.22 -137.83 1.64
C ASP A 636 -154.64 -138.14 1.52
N LEU A 637 -153.63 -137.18 1.38
CA LEU A 637 -152.26 -137.40 0.65
C LEU A 637 -150.67 -136.76 0.77
N GLN A 638 -149.91 -135.91 1.64
CA GLN A 638 -148.70 -134.81 1.45
C GLN A 638 -146.98 -134.67 1.31
N ASP A 639 -145.97 -134.16 2.23
CA ASP A 639 -144.73 -133.06 2.22
C ASP A 639 -143.02 -133.15 2.12
N GLN A 640 -142.05 -132.07 2.28
CA GLN A 640 -140.41 -131.90 2.14
C GLN A 640 -139.34 -130.76 2.85
N ILE A 641 -137.96 -130.47 2.52
CA ILE A 641 -136.66 -129.80 3.29
C ILE A 641 -135.34 -128.94 2.60
N ASP A 642 -134.25 -128.22 3.25
CA ASP A 642 -132.97 -127.35 2.72
C ASP A 642 -131.58 -126.87 3.60
N ALA A 643 -130.35 -126.24 3.12
CA ALA A 643 -129.10 -125.45 3.81
C ALA A 643 -127.59 -125.01 3.14
N ILE A 644 -126.64 -123.97 3.54
CA ILE A 644 -125.02 -123.72 3.42
C ILE A 644 -124.16 -122.25 3.55
N SER A 645 -122.74 -122.01 3.65
CA SER A 645 -121.82 -120.67 3.78
C SER A 645 -120.14 -120.50 3.55
N THR A 646 -119.33 -119.30 3.66
CA THR A 646 -117.78 -118.94 3.30
C THR A 646 -116.85 -117.63 3.84
N THR A 647 -115.45 -117.33 3.60
CA THR A 647 -114.50 -116.07 4.03
C THR A 647 -112.91 -115.74 3.53
N SER A 648 -112.11 -114.55 3.74
CA SER A 648 -110.60 -114.10 3.39
C SER A 648 -109.92 -112.64 3.90
N GLY A 649 -108.67 -111.91 3.84
CA GLY A 649 -107.10 -111.81 3.52
C GLY A 649 -106.23 -110.35 3.45
N PHE A 650 -104.82 -110.06 3.63
CA PHE A 650 -104.01 -108.65 3.60
C PHE A 650 -102.33 -108.35 3.72
N LEU A 651 -101.64 -107.11 3.41
CA LEU A 651 -100.30 -106.28 3.88
C LEU A 651 -98.79 -105.88 3.18
N PRO A 652 -97.96 -104.71 3.44
CA PRO A 652 -96.56 -104.15 2.86
C PRO A 652 -95.39 -103.15 3.61
N TYR A 653 -94.15 -102.62 3.09
CA TYR A 653 -93.00 -101.67 3.74
C TYR A 653 -91.65 -100.91 2.98
N VAL A 654 -90.71 -99.94 3.51
CA VAL A 654 -89.48 -98.99 2.94
C VAL A 654 -88.27 -98.34 3.95
N SER A 655 -87.07 -97.52 3.92
CA SER A 655 -85.84 -96.68 3.23
C SER A 655 -84.47 -96.30 4.15
N ASP A 656 -83.31 -95.41 4.16
CA ASP A 656 -82.42 -94.23 3.51
C ASP A 656 -80.88 -93.72 4.09
N TYR A 657 -79.97 -92.69 3.64
CA TYR A 657 -78.45 -92.24 4.10
C TYR A 657 -77.50 -90.85 3.68
N CYS A 658 -76.26 -90.35 4.25
CA CYS A 658 -75.20 -89.16 3.86
C CYS A 658 -73.66 -88.79 4.53
N ASN A 659 -72.73 -87.71 4.22
CA ASN A 659 -71.20 -87.34 4.68
C ASN A 659 -70.31 -85.87 4.43
N GLU A 660 -69.01 -85.45 4.97
CA GLU A 660 -68.11 -84.07 4.83
C GLU A 660 -66.44 -83.81 5.18
N HIS A 661 -65.60 -82.60 5.15
CA HIS A 661 -63.97 -82.27 5.21
C HIS A 661 -63.09 -80.79 5.44
N ILE A 662 -61.69 -80.58 5.79
CA ILE A 662 -60.60 -79.36 5.88
C ILE A 662 -59.10 -79.67 6.54
N VAL A 663 -58.04 -78.78 6.73
CA VAL A 663 -56.75 -78.97 7.59
C VAL A 663 -56.50 -77.96 8.78
N THR A 664 -56.03 -78.46 9.95
CA THR A 664 -55.81 -77.68 11.23
C THR A 664 -54.42 -77.84 11.86
N VAL A 665 -53.85 -76.76 12.42
CA VAL A 665 -52.54 -76.69 13.11
C VAL A 665 -52.73 -76.20 14.57
N SER A 666 -52.41 -77.03 15.56
CA SER A 666 -52.59 -76.72 17.00
C SER A 666 -51.37 -77.06 17.88
N GLN A 667 -50.23 -77.27 17.23
CA GLN A 667 -48.90 -77.55 17.78
C GLN A 667 -47.88 -77.36 16.66
N ASN A 668 -46.58 -77.38 16.96
CA ASN A 668 -45.56 -77.27 15.92
C ASN A 668 -45.62 -78.46 14.94
N MET A 669 -45.51 -78.15 13.65
CA MET A 669 -45.73 -79.08 12.53
C MET A 669 -44.84 -78.69 11.35
N THR A 670 -44.27 -79.66 10.63
CA THR A 670 -43.55 -79.41 9.38
C THR A 670 -44.44 -79.78 8.20
N PHE A 671 -44.64 -78.88 7.24
CA PHE A 671 -45.28 -79.18 5.97
C PHE A 671 -44.26 -79.74 4.98
N ASN A 672 -44.48 -80.98 4.53
CA ASN A 672 -43.54 -81.70 3.67
C ASN A 672 -44.28 -82.65 2.71
N HIS A 673 -45.08 -82.11 1.77
CA HIS A 673 -45.44 -82.86 0.57
C HIS A 673 -46.00 -82.04 -0.62
N GLN A 674 -45.92 -82.65 -1.81
CA GLN A 674 -46.18 -82.06 -3.13
C GLN A 674 -47.60 -82.34 -3.68
N ALA A 675 -48.51 -82.94 -2.89
CA ALA A 675 -49.74 -83.56 -3.41
C ALA A 675 -51.02 -82.69 -3.32
N PHE A 676 -51.05 -81.68 -2.44
CA PHE A 676 -52.30 -81.01 -2.03
C PHE A 676 -52.82 -79.91 -2.97
N LEU A 677 -51.99 -79.37 -3.87
CA LEU A 677 -52.33 -78.31 -4.82
C LEU A 677 -52.13 -78.77 -6.27
N SER A 678 -52.55 -80.00 -6.57
CA SER A 678 -52.27 -80.71 -7.83
C SER A 678 -53.27 -80.44 -8.97
N ALA A 679 -54.22 -79.53 -8.78
CA ALA A 679 -55.24 -79.16 -9.78
C ALA A 679 -55.62 -77.67 -9.67
N PRO A 680 -56.10 -77.04 -10.78
CA PRO A 680 -56.75 -75.73 -10.72
C PRO A 680 -57.93 -75.69 -9.75
N ASP A 681 -58.29 -74.49 -9.30
CA ASP A 681 -59.36 -74.21 -8.31
C ASP A 681 -59.18 -74.86 -6.92
N SER A 682 -58.12 -75.64 -6.70
CA SER A 682 -57.83 -76.27 -5.41
C SER A 682 -57.45 -75.24 -4.33
N SER A 683 -57.92 -75.48 -3.11
CA SER A 683 -57.66 -74.59 -1.96
C SER A 683 -57.14 -75.39 -0.78
N LEU A 684 -55.95 -75.03 -0.27
CA LEU A 684 -55.34 -75.61 0.92
C LEU A 684 -55.30 -74.54 2.03
N GLY A 685 -56.10 -74.76 3.06
CA GLY A 685 -56.14 -73.89 4.25
C GLY A 685 -55.46 -74.53 5.45
N PHE A 686 -54.50 -73.83 6.05
CA PHE A 686 -53.90 -74.15 7.35
C PHE A 686 -54.50 -73.25 8.43
N HIS A 687 -55.32 -73.84 9.31
CA HIS A 687 -55.97 -73.13 10.41
C HIS A 687 -55.18 -73.24 11.72
N PHE A 688 -54.56 -72.15 12.16
CA PHE A 688 -53.83 -72.07 13.43
C PHE A 688 -54.76 -71.85 14.62
N LEU A 689 -54.76 -72.79 15.57
CA LEU A 689 -55.50 -72.71 16.83
C LEU A 689 -54.55 -72.50 18.02
N PRO A 690 -54.91 -71.68 19.03
CA PRO A 690 -54.02 -71.39 20.17
C PRO A 690 -53.56 -72.66 20.91
N CYS A 691 -52.26 -72.78 21.16
CA CYS A 691 -51.69 -73.89 21.91
C CYS A 691 -52.12 -73.84 23.39
N PRO A 692 -52.33 -75.00 24.07
CA PRO A 692 -52.74 -75.05 25.48
C PRO A 692 -51.77 -74.44 26.52
N GLY A 693 -50.63 -73.88 26.11
CA GLY A 693 -49.65 -73.21 26.97
C GLY A 693 -49.56 -71.68 26.80
N GLY A 694 -50.18 -71.12 25.76
CA GLY A 694 -50.07 -69.69 25.41
C GLY A 694 -49.02 -69.36 24.34
N ASP A 695 -48.10 -70.28 24.05
CA ASP A 695 -47.16 -70.18 22.92
C ASP A 695 -47.89 -70.24 21.56
N LEU A 696 -47.30 -69.67 20.51
CA LEU A 696 -47.88 -69.71 19.17
C LEU A 696 -47.52 -71.02 18.43
N PRO A 697 -48.47 -71.69 17.75
CA PRO A 697 -48.17 -72.85 16.91
C PRO A 697 -47.32 -72.45 15.69
N VAL A 698 -46.24 -73.19 15.45
CA VAL A 698 -45.34 -72.97 14.30
C VAL A 698 -45.57 -74.03 13.20
N LEU A 699 -45.92 -73.59 12.00
CA LEU A 699 -45.87 -74.40 10.78
C LEU A 699 -44.55 -74.13 10.07
N THR A 700 -43.63 -75.09 10.08
CA THR A 700 -42.39 -75.00 9.31
C THR A 700 -42.61 -75.49 7.88
N ILE A 701 -42.33 -74.65 6.89
CA ILE A 701 -42.18 -75.05 5.48
C ILE A 701 -40.70 -75.35 5.27
N SER A 702 -40.36 -76.63 5.15
CA SER A 702 -38.97 -77.05 4.97
C SER A 702 -38.47 -76.87 3.54
N ALA A 703 -37.15 -76.87 3.32
CA ALA A 703 -36.53 -76.69 2.01
C ALA A 703 -37.00 -77.72 0.95
N PHE A 704 -37.40 -77.24 -0.24
CA PHE A 704 -37.77 -78.03 -1.43
C PHE A 704 -37.41 -77.28 -2.71
N ASP A 705 -37.18 -78.01 -3.81
CA ASP A 705 -36.85 -77.43 -5.12
C ASP A 705 -37.82 -76.32 -5.58
N THR A 706 -39.14 -76.52 -5.47
CA THR A 706 -40.20 -75.50 -5.74
C THR A 706 -41.56 -75.95 -5.18
N ILE A 707 -42.35 -75.00 -4.66
CA ILE A 707 -43.78 -75.13 -4.33
C ILE A 707 -44.61 -74.43 -5.41
N THR A 708 -45.14 -75.19 -6.36
CA THR A 708 -45.93 -74.67 -7.50
C THR A 708 -47.42 -74.49 -7.15
N LEU A 709 -47.99 -73.33 -7.50
CA LEU A 709 -49.42 -73.03 -7.40
C LEU A 709 -50.04 -72.93 -8.81
N PRO A 710 -50.93 -73.85 -9.22
CA PRO A 710 -51.63 -73.77 -10.50
C PRO A 710 -52.73 -72.68 -10.51
N GLN A 711 -53.24 -72.34 -11.70
CA GLN A 711 -54.30 -71.34 -11.92
C GLN A 711 -55.49 -71.47 -10.94
N ASN A 712 -55.99 -70.33 -10.45
CA ASN A 712 -57.04 -70.19 -9.43
C ASN A 712 -56.73 -70.81 -8.03
N ALA A 713 -55.61 -71.52 -7.85
CA ALA A 713 -55.32 -72.23 -6.60
C ALA A 713 -54.90 -71.31 -5.45
N LYS A 714 -55.26 -71.70 -4.22
CA LYS A 714 -55.10 -70.85 -3.02
C LYS A 714 -54.39 -71.59 -1.89
N LEU A 715 -53.28 -71.02 -1.43
CA LEU A 715 -52.55 -71.44 -0.24
C LEU A 715 -52.83 -70.43 0.88
N ILE A 716 -53.60 -70.84 1.89
CA ILE A 716 -54.17 -69.93 2.90
C ILE A 716 -53.65 -70.29 4.30
N PHE A 717 -52.92 -69.37 4.92
CA PHE A 717 -52.45 -69.45 6.30
C PHE A 717 -53.33 -68.54 7.17
N TYR A 718 -54.07 -69.09 8.13
CA TYR A 718 -55.04 -68.30 8.90
C TYR A 718 -55.20 -68.69 10.37
N GLY A 719 -55.37 -67.70 11.23
CA GLY A 719 -55.40 -67.88 12.68
C GLY A 719 -54.08 -67.49 13.34
N GLN A 720 -54.06 -67.41 14.66
CA GLN A 720 -52.93 -66.85 15.40
C GLN A 720 -51.79 -67.88 15.55
N GLY A 721 -50.84 -67.88 14.61
CA GLY A 721 -49.69 -68.78 14.53
C GLY A 721 -48.57 -68.26 13.63
N ILE A 722 -47.48 -69.01 13.56
CA ILE A 722 -46.28 -68.67 12.78
C ILE A 722 -46.14 -69.63 11.60
N VAL A 723 -45.82 -69.10 10.41
CA VAL A 723 -45.35 -69.84 9.25
C VAL A 723 -43.84 -69.56 9.13
N ASN A 724 -43.02 -70.54 9.53
CA ASN A 724 -41.56 -70.43 9.45
C ASN A 724 -41.08 -71.05 8.14
N VAL A 725 -40.37 -70.31 7.30
CA VAL A 725 -39.93 -70.79 5.99
C VAL A 725 -38.41 -70.97 5.98
N GLU A 726 -37.95 -72.18 5.68
CA GLU A 726 -36.52 -72.53 5.63
C GLU A 726 -35.83 -72.02 4.34
N ASP A 727 -34.50 -72.09 4.31
CA ASP A 727 -33.67 -71.67 3.17
C ASP A 727 -33.99 -72.43 1.88
N GLY A 728 -33.88 -71.73 0.74
CA GLY A 728 -34.07 -72.27 -0.59
C GLY A 728 -35.52 -72.61 -0.99
N VAL A 729 -36.52 -72.21 -0.19
CA VAL A 729 -37.94 -72.42 -0.55
C VAL A 729 -38.37 -71.44 -1.63
N GLU A 730 -38.69 -71.96 -2.82
CA GLU A 730 -39.29 -71.18 -3.90
C GLU A 730 -40.80 -71.41 -4.00
N PHE A 731 -41.58 -70.34 -4.18
CA PHE A 731 -43.00 -70.39 -4.56
C PHE A 731 -43.18 -69.95 -6.01
N GLU A 732 -43.76 -70.82 -6.83
CA GLU A 732 -43.93 -70.60 -8.27
C GLU A 732 -45.41 -70.50 -8.65
N MET A 733 -45.81 -69.36 -9.19
CA MET A 733 -47.21 -69.03 -9.48
C MET A 733 -47.50 -69.17 -10.98
N LEU A 734 -48.29 -70.18 -11.38
CA LEU A 734 -48.58 -70.48 -12.79
C LEU A 734 -49.87 -69.79 -13.30
N GLY A 735 -49.95 -68.47 -13.13
CA GLY A 735 -50.95 -67.63 -13.79
C GLY A 735 -50.69 -67.42 -15.28
N THR A 736 -51.71 -66.96 -16.01
CA THR A 736 -51.74 -67.00 -17.49
C THR A 736 -52.07 -65.68 -18.19
N GLY A 737 -52.34 -64.60 -17.44
CA GLY A 737 -52.83 -63.34 -18.00
C GLY A 737 -52.41 -62.11 -17.21
N THR A 738 -52.46 -60.94 -17.85
CA THR A 738 -51.97 -59.67 -17.30
C THR A 738 -53.08 -58.70 -16.90
N GLU A 739 -54.35 -59.05 -17.12
CA GLU A 739 -55.54 -58.24 -16.80
C GLU A 739 -56.71 -59.11 -16.28
N SER A 740 -57.78 -58.45 -15.83
CA SER A 740 -58.59 -58.83 -14.66
C SER A 740 -59.70 -59.88 -14.85
N SER A 741 -59.51 -60.92 -15.67
CA SER A 741 -60.55 -61.94 -15.93
C SER A 741 -60.29 -63.36 -15.42
N ASP A 742 -59.06 -63.74 -15.07
CA ASP A 742 -58.72 -65.00 -14.40
C ASP A 742 -58.44 -64.76 -12.91
N PHE A 743 -58.70 -65.74 -12.03
CA PHE A 743 -58.30 -65.63 -10.62
C PHE A 743 -56.82 -66.03 -10.47
N PRO A 744 -55.90 -65.12 -10.16
CA PRO A 744 -54.50 -65.46 -10.01
C PRO A 744 -54.26 -66.47 -8.87
N PRO A 745 -53.32 -67.43 -9.04
CA PRO A 745 -52.84 -68.25 -7.93
C PRO A 745 -52.37 -67.34 -6.78
N SER A 746 -52.82 -67.64 -5.56
CA SER A 746 -52.67 -66.71 -4.43
C SER A 746 -52.11 -67.39 -3.17
N ILE A 747 -51.06 -66.79 -2.60
CA ILE A 747 -50.63 -67.03 -1.22
C ILE A 747 -51.32 -66.01 -0.34
N ILE A 748 -52.03 -66.46 0.70
CA ILE A 748 -52.84 -65.59 1.58
C ILE A 748 -52.44 -65.81 3.04
N VAL A 749 -51.86 -64.79 3.66
CA VAL A 749 -51.54 -64.76 5.11
C VAL A 749 -52.57 -63.89 5.82
N GLN A 750 -53.41 -64.47 6.67
CA GLN A 750 -54.57 -63.78 7.24
C GLN A 750 -54.87 -64.10 8.71
N ASN A 751 -55.79 -63.35 9.32
CA ASN A 751 -56.29 -63.57 10.68
C ASN A 751 -55.19 -63.80 11.73
N ARG A 752 -54.18 -62.91 11.75
CA ARG A 752 -53.05 -62.91 12.69
C ARG A 752 -52.04 -64.06 12.52
N ALA A 753 -52.01 -64.71 11.37
CA ALA A 753 -50.89 -65.56 10.97
C ALA A 753 -49.66 -64.68 10.62
N MET A 754 -48.46 -65.13 10.98
CA MET A 754 -47.20 -64.40 10.76
C MET A 754 -46.26 -65.23 9.87
N PHE A 755 -45.88 -64.70 8.71
CA PHE A 755 -44.96 -65.35 7.77
C PHE A 755 -43.53 -64.86 8.00
N ILE A 756 -42.62 -65.78 8.31
CA ILE A 756 -41.26 -65.49 8.79
C ILE A 756 -40.26 -66.38 8.05
N PRO A 757 -39.39 -65.83 7.18
CA PRO A 757 -38.22 -66.54 6.69
C PRO A 757 -37.21 -66.75 7.83
N ALA A 758 -36.64 -67.95 7.94
CA ALA A 758 -35.70 -68.32 9.00
C ALA A 758 -34.33 -67.61 8.89
N GLU A 759 -33.51 -67.71 9.93
CA GLU A 759 -32.11 -67.22 9.92
C GLU A 759 -31.32 -67.75 8.71
N ASP A 760 -30.56 -66.88 8.05
CA ASP A 760 -29.81 -67.08 6.80
C ASP A 760 -30.65 -67.49 5.55
N ALA A 761 -31.97 -67.65 5.66
CA ALA A 761 -32.81 -68.20 4.59
C ALA A 761 -33.05 -67.26 3.40
N VAL A 762 -33.00 -67.80 2.18
CA VAL A 762 -33.50 -67.16 0.95
C VAL A 762 -34.83 -67.78 0.52
N VAL A 763 -35.88 -66.95 0.46
CA VAL A 763 -37.23 -67.37 0.05
C VAL A 763 -37.63 -66.60 -1.21
N ASN A 764 -37.88 -67.33 -2.30
CA ASN A 764 -38.19 -66.74 -3.60
C ASN A 764 -39.69 -66.87 -3.90
N ILE A 765 -40.30 -65.82 -4.48
CA ILE A 765 -41.68 -65.83 -4.97
C ILE A 765 -41.67 -65.34 -6.42
N LYS A 766 -42.06 -66.20 -7.37
CA LYS A 766 -41.91 -65.99 -8.83
C LYS A 766 -43.15 -66.44 -9.62
N GLY A 767 -43.20 -66.14 -10.91
CA GLY A 767 -44.31 -66.42 -11.81
C GLY A 767 -45.33 -65.28 -11.89
N ILE A 768 -46.57 -65.63 -12.23
CA ILE A 768 -47.71 -64.72 -12.38
C ILE A 768 -48.75 -65.03 -11.31
N GLY A 769 -48.96 -64.13 -10.34
CA GLY A 769 -49.88 -64.38 -9.23
C GLY A 769 -49.92 -63.29 -8.15
N GLU A 770 -50.50 -63.61 -6.98
CA GLU A 770 -50.64 -62.67 -5.86
C GLU A 770 -50.08 -63.18 -4.54
N PHE A 771 -49.34 -62.30 -3.85
CA PHE A 771 -49.03 -62.46 -2.43
C PHE A 771 -49.88 -61.48 -1.62
N ILE A 772 -50.78 -62.00 -0.80
CA ILE A 772 -51.77 -61.21 -0.05
C ILE A 772 -51.55 -61.38 1.44
N THR A 773 -51.39 -60.28 2.17
CA THR A 773 -51.65 -60.26 3.61
C THR A 773 -52.96 -59.54 3.88
N ARG A 774 -53.77 -60.04 4.83
CA ARG A 774 -54.99 -59.35 5.26
C ARG A 774 -55.38 -59.63 6.69
N GLU A 775 -56.34 -58.88 7.25
CA GLU A 775 -56.99 -59.23 8.53
C GLU A 775 -55.96 -59.43 9.67
N CYS A 776 -55.03 -58.49 9.81
CA CYS A 776 -53.91 -58.51 10.76
C CYS A 776 -52.90 -59.65 10.57
N GLY A 777 -52.87 -60.33 9.42
CA GLY A 777 -51.75 -61.18 9.02
C GLY A 777 -50.49 -60.35 8.71
N SER A 778 -49.31 -60.91 8.94
CA SER A 778 -48.04 -60.18 8.81
C SER A 778 -46.93 -60.96 8.10
N VAL A 779 -45.92 -60.22 7.63
CA VAL A 779 -44.60 -60.71 7.19
C VAL A 779 -43.56 -60.10 8.11
N VAL A 780 -42.65 -60.90 8.65
CA VAL A 780 -41.61 -60.43 9.59
C VAL A 780 -40.25 -60.99 9.18
N LEU A 781 -39.27 -60.11 9.05
CA LEU A 781 -37.85 -60.42 8.86
C LEU A 781 -37.08 -59.80 10.04
N ASP A 782 -37.05 -60.52 11.16
CA ASP A 782 -36.39 -60.11 12.42
C ASP A 782 -35.03 -60.78 12.65
N GLN A 783 -34.55 -61.53 11.65
CA GLN A 783 -33.27 -62.20 11.57
C GLN A 783 -32.65 -61.92 10.18
N SER A 784 -31.38 -62.24 9.98
CA SER A 784 -30.66 -62.01 8.72
C SER A 784 -31.17 -62.95 7.62
N CYS A 785 -32.22 -62.56 6.89
CA CYS A 785 -32.88 -63.39 5.88
C CYS A 785 -33.37 -62.59 4.66
N GLN A 786 -33.72 -63.28 3.58
CA GLN A 786 -34.07 -62.69 2.29
C GLN A 786 -35.46 -63.16 1.84
N LEU A 787 -36.31 -62.21 1.44
CA LEU A 787 -37.56 -62.46 0.74
C LEU A 787 -37.52 -61.77 -0.63
N VAL A 788 -37.39 -62.56 -1.69
CA VAL A 788 -37.19 -62.06 -3.07
C VAL A 788 -38.45 -62.28 -3.89
N PHE A 789 -38.93 -61.22 -4.54
CA PHE A 789 -40.04 -61.23 -5.48
C PHE A 789 -39.51 -61.05 -6.91
N GLY A 790 -39.85 -61.99 -7.79
CA GLY A 790 -39.40 -62.03 -9.18
C GLY A 790 -38.03 -62.68 -9.38
N SER A 791 -37.78 -63.08 -10.62
CA SER A 791 -36.63 -63.89 -11.04
C SER A 791 -36.35 -63.78 -12.55
N ASP A 792 -37.39 -63.69 -13.38
CA ASP A 792 -37.34 -63.42 -14.82
C ASP A 792 -38.26 -62.25 -15.17
N SER A 793 -37.85 -61.42 -16.13
CA SER A 793 -38.67 -60.40 -16.80
C SER A 793 -40.12 -60.77 -17.18
N ALA A 794 -40.46 -62.06 -17.28
CA ALA A 794 -41.82 -62.57 -17.49
C ALA A 794 -42.69 -62.68 -16.22
N ASP A 795 -42.11 -62.56 -15.02
CA ASP A 795 -42.82 -62.61 -13.74
C ASP A 795 -43.71 -61.36 -13.55
N ILE A 796 -44.92 -61.53 -13.02
CA ILE A 796 -45.91 -60.45 -12.80
C ILE A 796 -46.62 -60.68 -11.47
N LEU A 797 -46.24 -59.92 -10.44
CA LEU A 797 -46.66 -60.16 -9.06
C LEU A 797 -47.38 -58.96 -8.44
N ASN A 798 -48.60 -59.20 -7.95
CA ASN A 798 -49.31 -58.26 -7.08
C ASN A 798 -48.98 -58.59 -5.62
N VAL A 799 -48.37 -57.66 -4.90
CA VAL A 799 -48.03 -57.79 -3.48
C VAL A 799 -48.90 -56.84 -2.66
N LEU A 800 -49.90 -57.40 -1.98
CA LEU A 800 -51.07 -56.68 -1.48
C LEU A 800 -51.25 -56.85 0.04
N PHE A 801 -51.08 -55.78 0.80
CA PHE A 801 -51.33 -55.75 2.25
C PHE A 801 -52.66 -55.06 2.54
N LYS A 802 -53.58 -55.69 3.29
CA LYS A 802 -54.96 -55.20 3.53
C LYS A 802 -55.38 -55.35 4.99
N PHE A 803 -55.09 -54.34 5.82
CA PHE A 803 -54.89 -54.48 7.28
C PHE A 803 -53.72 -55.43 7.63
N GLY A 804 -52.66 -55.44 6.82
CA GLY A 804 -51.47 -56.28 7.00
C GLY A 804 -50.25 -55.49 7.51
N VAL A 805 -49.23 -56.20 8.00
CA VAL A 805 -47.96 -55.57 8.42
C VAL A 805 -46.78 -56.30 7.80
N MET A 806 -45.84 -55.56 7.21
CA MET A 806 -44.50 -56.04 6.89
C MET A 806 -43.51 -55.37 7.85
N THR A 807 -42.63 -56.14 8.47
CA THR A 807 -41.57 -55.60 9.34
C THR A 807 -40.21 -56.18 8.98
N ILE A 808 -39.25 -55.30 8.69
CA ILE A 808 -37.83 -55.62 8.52
C ILE A 808 -37.10 -55.02 9.73
N ALA A 809 -36.43 -55.86 10.52
CA ALA A 809 -35.88 -55.49 11.83
C ALA A 809 -34.43 -55.97 12.09
N ASP A 810 -33.84 -56.79 11.21
CA ASP A 810 -32.41 -57.13 11.26
C ASP A 810 -31.59 -56.30 10.23
N PRO A 811 -30.38 -55.81 10.56
CA PRO A 811 -29.53 -55.05 9.64
C PRO A 811 -29.10 -55.77 8.35
N PHE A 812 -29.21 -57.09 8.29
CA PHE A 812 -28.91 -57.92 7.12
C PHE A 812 -30.15 -58.65 6.58
N ALA A 813 -31.36 -58.23 6.97
CA ALA A 813 -32.59 -58.65 6.30
C ALA A 813 -32.82 -57.87 4.99
N TYR A 814 -33.29 -58.54 3.96
CA TYR A 814 -33.60 -57.96 2.65
C TYR A 814 -35.00 -58.37 2.17
N VAL A 815 -35.79 -57.41 1.72
CA VAL A 815 -36.95 -57.65 0.85
C VAL A 815 -36.62 -57.03 -0.51
N SER A 816 -36.47 -57.86 -1.54
CA SER A 816 -36.05 -57.42 -2.88
C SER A 816 -37.15 -57.69 -3.91
N PHE A 817 -37.37 -56.74 -4.82
CA PHE A 817 -38.22 -56.87 -6.00
C PHE A 817 -37.33 -56.72 -7.23
N GLU A 818 -36.97 -57.84 -7.87
CA GLU A 818 -36.04 -57.87 -8.99
C GLU A 818 -36.56 -58.64 -10.20
N LYS A 819 -36.20 -58.19 -11.41
CA LYS A 819 -36.48 -58.88 -12.69
C LYS A 819 -37.92 -59.41 -12.78
N GLY A 820 -38.88 -58.52 -13.02
CA GLY A 820 -40.30 -58.82 -13.17
C GLY A 820 -41.13 -57.54 -13.28
N ARG A 821 -42.46 -57.65 -13.31
CA ARG A 821 -43.42 -56.54 -13.16
C ARG A 821 -44.09 -56.61 -11.79
N PHE A 822 -44.17 -55.47 -11.10
CA PHE A 822 -44.61 -55.42 -9.71
C PHE A 822 -45.65 -54.34 -9.43
N ASN A 823 -46.76 -54.77 -8.84
CA ASN A 823 -47.75 -53.89 -8.22
C ASN A 823 -47.72 -54.11 -6.70
N ILE A 824 -47.21 -53.12 -5.95
CA ILE A 824 -46.98 -53.23 -4.50
C ILE A 824 -47.92 -52.24 -3.81
N LYS A 825 -48.98 -52.75 -3.14
CA LYS A 825 -49.97 -51.89 -2.48
C LYS A 825 -50.19 -52.25 -1.01
N PHE A 826 -49.95 -51.28 -0.15
CA PHE A 826 -50.34 -51.28 1.26
C PHE A 826 -51.66 -50.52 1.40
N ASP A 827 -52.72 -51.23 1.78
CA ASP A 827 -54.10 -50.76 1.81
C ASP A 827 -54.74 -50.99 3.21
N LYS A 828 -55.73 -50.18 3.57
CA LYS A 828 -56.53 -50.29 4.82
C LYS A 828 -55.67 -50.37 6.08
N SER A 829 -55.04 -49.25 6.44
CA SER A 829 -54.19 -49.11 7.63
C SER A 829 -53.07 -50.16 7.74
N SER A 830 -52.56 -50.66 6.61
CA SER A 830 -51.40 -51.55 6.57
C SER A 830 -50.11 -50.79 6.87
N VAL A 831 -49.07 -51.50 7.32
CA VAL A 831 -47.79 -50.85 7.68
C VAL A 831 -46.60 -51.56 7.05
N LEU A 832 -45.68 -50.80 6.47
CA LEU A 832 -44.33 -51.25 6.12
C LEU A 832 -43.35 -50.63 7.11
N ASN A 833 -42.81 -51.44 8.02
CA ASN A 833 -41.77 -51.03 8.95
C ASN A 833 -40.41 -51.46 8.41
N ILE A 834 -39.51 -50.49 8.18
CA ILE A 834 -38.11 -50.73 7.80
C ILE A 834 -37.26 -50.19 8.95
N PHE A 835 -37.21 -50.93 10.06
CA PHE A 835 -36.51 -50.53 11.28
C PHE A 835 -35.00 -50.79 11.18
N ALA A 836 -34.64 -51.89 10.52
CA ALA A 836 -33.29 -52.17 10.03
C ALA A 836 -33.39 -52.90 8.68
N GLY A 837 -32.25 -53.23 8.07
CA GLY A 837 -32.20 -53.97 6.82
C GLY A 837 -32.62 -53.15 5.61
N PHE A 838 -32.98 -53.84 4.52
CA PHE A 838 -33.15 -53.26 3.20
C PHE A 838 -34.51 -53.66 2.59
N PHE A 839 -35.22 -52.67 2.05
CA PHE A 839 -36.33 -52.86 1.10
C PHE A 839 -35.88 -52.33 -0.26
N GLU A 840 -35.86 -53.16 -1.28
CA GLU A 840 -35.16 -52.89 -2.54
C GLU A 840 -36.10 -53.04 -3.75
N LEU A 841 -36.21 -51.99 -4.58
CA LEU A 841 -36.99 -52.00 -5.81
C LEU A 841 -36.06 -51.88 -7.03
N ASN A 842 -36.22 -52.81 -7.98
CA ASN A 842 -35.32 -53.02 -9.14
C ASN A 842 -33.86 -53.24 -8.75
N ALA A 843 -33.62 -53.70 -7.52
CA ALA A 843 -32.28 -53.90 -6.96
C ALA A 843 -32.26 -55.14 -6.07
N ASN A 844 -31.11 -55.82 -6.08
CA ASN A 844 -30.81 -56.96 -5.24
C ASN A 844 -29.39 -56.77 -4.66
N PHE A 845 -29.26 -56.78 -3.33
CA PHE A 845 -28.05 -56.45 -2.57
C PHE A 845 -27.41 -55.11 -2.97
N GLY A 846 -28.24 -54.08 -3.17
CA GLY A 846 -27.80 -52.76 -3.62
C GLY A 846 -27.25 -52.70 -5.05
N THR A 847 -27.31 -53.80 -5.81
CA THR A 847 -26.95 -53.83 -7.24
C THR A 847 -28.21 -53.73 -8.09
N SER A 848 -28.16 -52.96 -9.19
CA SER A 848 -29.31 -52.79 -10.07
C SER A 848 -29.64 -54.11 -10.78
N SER A 849 -30.88 -54.56 -10.59
CA SER A 849 -31.46 -55.78 -11.15
C SER A 849 -32.82 -55.44 -11.77
N PRO A 850 -32.82 -54.75 -12.92
CA PRO A 850 -33.95 -53.93 -13.37
C PRO A 850 -35.17 -54.76 -13.77
N GLY A 851 -36.24 -54.62 -12.98
CA GLY A 851 -37.61 -54.98 -13.35
C GLY A 851 -38.40 -53.73 -13.77
N ILE A 852 -39.72 -53.80 -13.61
CA ILE A 852 -40.64 -52.69 -13.78
C ILE A 852 -41.51 -52.61 -12.52
N ILE A 853 -41.30 -51.58 -11.71
CA ILE A 853 -42.30 -51.16 -10.72
C ILE A 853 -43.39 -50.43 -11.49
N ASP A 854 -44.57 -51.05 -11.57
CA ASP A 854 -45.75 -50.42 -12.17
C ASP A 854 -46.41 -49.45 -11.17
N SER A 855 -46.49 -49.83 -9.89
CA SER A 855 -46.95 -48.93 -8.82
C SER A 855 -46.47 -49.36 -7.43
N PHE A 856 -46.02 -48.43 -6.59
CA PHE A 856 -45.76 -48.64 -5.16
C PHE A 856 -46.56 -47.62 -4.31
N VAL A 857 -47.60 -48.08 -3.62
CA VAL A 857 -48.68 -47.23 -3.09
C VAL A 857 -49.07 -47.55 -1.65
N PHE A 858 -49.31 -46.51 -0.85
CA PHE A 858 -49.87 -46.57 0.50
C PHE A 858 -51.24 -45.85 0.55
N ASP A 859 -52.30 -46.59 0.89
CA ASP A 859 -53.70 -46.16 0.76
C ASP A 859 -54.52 -46.43 2.04
N GLN A 860 -55.65 -45.73 2.19
CA GLN A 860 -56.65 -45.90 3.26
C GLN A 860 -56.03 -45.95 4.67
N GLY A 861 -55.13 -45.00 4.98
CA GLY A 861 -54.48 -44.87 6.28
C GLY A 861 -53.25 -45.76 6.49
N SER A 862 -52.81 -46.47 5.44
CA SER A 862 -51.55 -47.23 5.46
C SER A 862 -50.33 -46.30 5.47
N ARG A 863 -49.19 -46.77 6.00
CA ARG A 863 -47.98 -45.95 6.13
C ARG A 863 -46.69 -46.77 6.06
N MET A 864 -45.58 -46.07 5.76
CA MET A 864 -44.22 -46.59 5.87
C MET A 864 -43.53 -45.95 7.07
N GLU A 865 -42.84 -46.75 7.90
CA GLU A 865 -42.07 -46.30 9.06
C GLU A 865 -40.59 -46.70 8.88
N PHE A 866 -39.67 -45.82 9.30
CA PHE A 866 -38.23 -46.09 9.33
C PHE A 866 -37.69 -45.92 10.74
N ASP A 867 -36.71 -46.74 11.12
CA ASP A 867 -35.85 -46.53 12.30
C ASP A 867 -34.37 -46.58 11.86
N SER A 868 -33.47 -46.49 12.83
CA SER A 868 -32.12 -45.91 12.76
C SER A 868 -31.13 -46.61 11.84
N PHE A 869 -31.48 -47.77 11.29
CA PHE A 869 -30.64 -48.53 10.36
C PHE A 869 -31.39 -49.05 9.12
N GLY A 870 -32.67 -48.71 8.95
CA GLY A 870 -33.49 -49.14 7.82
C GLY A 870 -33.16 -48.42 6.51
N ARG A 871 -33.28 -49.13 5.38
CA ARG A 871 -32.87 -48.65 4.06
C ARG A 871 -33.92 -48.96 3.00
N LEU A 872 -34.29 -47.93 2.22
CA LEU A 872 -35.03 -48.08 0.97
C LEU A 872 -34.04 -47.88 -0.19
N VAL A 873 -33.93 -48.88 -1.06
CA VAL A 873 -33.07 -48.85 -2.26
C VAL A 873 -33.96 -48.83 -3.50
N LEU A 874 -33.67 -47.92 -4.42
CA LEU A 874 -34.44 -47.69 -5.64
C LEU A 874 -33.49 -47.65 -6.85
N SER A 875 -33.78 -48.44 -7.88
CA SER A 875 -33.06 -48.43 -9.17
C SER A 875 -34.03 -48.19 -10.35
N ASP A 876 -33.53 -47.59 -11.44
CA ASP A 876 -34.36 -47.26 -12.61
C ASP A 876 -35.13 -48.47 -13.17
N ASN A 877 -36.36 -48.23 -13.65
CA ASN A 877 -37.15 -49.25 -14.36
C ASN A 877 -36.43 -49.66 -15.66
N LEU A 878 -36.59 -50.94 -16.01
CA LEU A 878 -36.02 -51.55 -17.21
C LEU A 878 -36.33 -50.72 -18.47
N GLY A 879 -35.28 -50.31 -19.19
CA GLY A 879 -35.38 -49.40 -20.33
C GLY A 879 -35.04 -47.93 -20.02
N ASN A 880 -34.51 -47.63 -18.84
CA ASN A 880 -34.19 -46.27 -18.35
C ASN A 880 -35.42 -45.36 -18.30
N VAL A 881 -36.59 -45.93 -18.00
CA VAL A 881 -37.80 -45.15 -17.68
C VAL A 881 -37.61 -44.59 -16.28
N PRO A 882 -37.56 -43.25 -16.08
CA PRO A 882 -37.38 -42.69 -14.75
C PRO A 882 -38.56 -43.09 -13.84
N MET A 883 -38.25 -43.44 -12.59
CA MET A 883 -39.28 -43.49 -11.55
C MET A 883 -39.58 -42.07 -11.09
N TYR A 884 -40.85 -41.69 -11.12
CA TYR A 884 -41.33 -40.39 -10.70
C TYR A 884 -41.89 -40.51 -9.27
N PHE A 885 -41.51 -39.56 -8.42
CA PHE A 885 -42.18 -39.31 -7.15
C PHE A 885 -43.21 -38.21 -7.38
N ASP A 886 -44.50 -38.54 -7.28
CA ASP A 886 -45.55 -37.55 -7.33
C ASP A 886 -45.79 -36.99 -5.91
N SER A 887 -45.23 -35.82 -5.63
CA SER A 887 -45.37 -35.13 -4.33
C SER A 887 -46.77 -34.55 -4.07
N ILE A 888 -47.69 -34.61 -5.05
CA ILE A 888 -49.09 -34.22 -4.92
C ILE A 888 -49.97 -35.45 -4.66
N ASN A 889 -49.67 -36.58 -5.29
CA ASN A 889 -50.48 -37.81 -5.23
C ASN A 889 -49.96 -38.89 -4.26
N GLY A 890 -48.73 -38.76 -3.75
CA GLY A 890 -48.14 -39.67 -2.76
C GLY A 890 -47.62 -40.99 -3.34
N GLU A 891 -47.34 -41.02 -4.64
CA GLU A 891 -47.02 -42.23 -5.40
C GLU A 891 -45.55 -42.28 -5.83
N ILE A 892 -44.96 -43.50 -5.85
CA ILE A 892 -43.78 -43.81 -6.65
C ILE A 892 -44.24 -44.64 -7.85
N SER A 893 -44.22 -44.04 -9.03
CA SER A 893 -44.65 -44.67 -10.29
C SER A 893 -43.55 -44.61 -11.36
N GLY A 894 -43.31 -45.74 -12.01
CA GLY A 894 -42.61 -45.76 -13.28
C GLY A 894 -43.54 -45.26 -14.38
N ASN A 895 -43.00 -44.56 -15.39
CA ASN A 895 -43.81 -43.93 -16.43
C ASN A 895 -44.32 -44.94 -17.49
N GLY A 896 -45.18 -45.86 -17.06
CA GLY A 896 -46.07 -46.66 -17.92
C GLY A 896 -47.30 -45.84 -18.37
N PRO A 897 -48.10 -46.35 -19.32
CA PRO A 897 -49.18 -45.58 -19.92
C PRO A 897 -50.46 -45.49 -19.06
N GLU A 898 -50.65 -44.30 -18.47
CA GLU A 898 -51.92 -43.68 -17.99
C GLU A 898 -52.68 -44.32 -16.79
N GLY A 899 -52.68 -43.60 -15.65
CA GLY A 899 -53.56 -43.82 -14.48
C GLY A 899 -52.92 -44.64 -13.32
N VAL A 900 -53.40 -44.60 -12.06
CA VAL A 900 -54.64 -44.02 -11.49
C VAL A 900 -54.49 -43.71 -9.97
N GLY A 901 -54.93 -42.52 -9.54
CA GLY A 901 -55.51 -42.32 -8.19
C GLY A 901 -54.66 -41.58 -7.13
N GLN A 902 -55.29 -40.66 -6.38
CA GLN A 902 -54.62 -39.89 -5.32
C GLN A 902 -54.69 -40.61 -3.95
N GLY A 903 -53.57 -40.69 -3.22
CA GLY A 903 -53.47 -41.23 -1.86
C GLY A 903 -52.86 -40.22 -0.88
N LEU A 904 -53.30 -40.26 0.39
CA LEU A 904 -52.85 -39.30 1.41
C LEU A 904 -51.84 -39.92 2.38
N LEU A 905 -50.58 -39.47 2.32
CA LEU A 905 -49.68 -39.48 3.49
C LEU A 905 -50.16 -38.44 4.53
N ARG A 906 -51.27 -38.75 5.21
CA ARG A 906 -51.68 -38.03 6.42
C ARG A 906 -50.91 -38.58 7.63
N TYR A 907 -50.43 -37.67 8.46
CA TYR A 907 -49.66 -37.92 9.69
C TYR A 907 -48.20 -38.40 9.50
N LEU A 908 -47.34 -37.46 9.10
CA LEU A 908 -46.10 -37.25 9.87
C LEU A 908 -46.47 -36.42 11.12
N PRO A 909 -46.40 -36.95 12.35
CA PRO A 909 -46.51 -36.14 13.56
C PRO A 909 -45.30 -35.19 13.70
N ALA A 910 -45.43 -34.16 14.53
CA ALA A 910 -44.49 -33.04 14.62
C ALA A 910 -43.06 -33.40 15.10
N ASP A 911 -42.85 -34.63 15.57
CA ASP A 911 -41.60 -35.13 16.15
C ASP A 911 -40.92 -36.22 15.28
N SER A 912 -41.35 -36.41 14.02
CA SER A 912 -40.78 -37.41 13.11
C SER A 912 -39.52 -36.92 12.38
N GLU A 913 -38.33 -37.22 12.93
CA GLU A 913 -37.04 -36.99 12.25
C GLU A 913 -36.70 -38.11 11.25
N ILE A 914 -36.64 -37.81 9.95
CA ILE A 914 -36.20 -38.76 8.92
C ILE A 914 -34.66 -38.88 8.96
N TYR A 915 -34.17 -39.94 9.59
CA TYR A 915 -32.74 -40.15 9.87
C TYR A 915 -31.94 -40.72 8.68
N ILE A 916 -31.66 -39.88 7.67
CA ILE A 916 -30.73 -40.26 6.58
C ILE A 916 -29.28 -40.11 7.07
N GLN A 917 -28.71 -41.17 7.66
CA GLN A 917 -27.29 -41.24 8.01
C GLN A 917 -26.54 -42.36 7.26
N ARG A 918 -25.39 -42.01 6.67
CA ARG A 918 -24.43 -42.93 6.02
C ARG A 918 -25.00 -43.79 4.88
N ASN A 919 -25.80 -43.18 4.01
CA ASN A 919 -26.09 -43.73 2.69
C ASN A 919 -25.13 -43.16 1.65
N TYR A 920 -24.63 -44.02 0.76
CA TYR A 920 -23.79 -43.62 -0.38
C TYR A 920 -24.72 -43.50 -1.59
N PHE A 921 -25.22 -42.30 -1.86
CA PHE A 921 -26.05 -42.05 -3.03
C PHE A 921 -25.16 -41.94 -4.26
N ASP A 922 -25.19 -42.92 -5.15
CA ASP A 922 -24.69 -42.72 -6.51
C ASP A 922 -25.60 -41.68 -7.18
N THR A 923 -25.00 -40.68 -7.82
CA THR A 923 -25.69 -39.46 -8.27
C THR A 923 -25.93 -39.47 -9.77
N SER A 924 -26.46 -40.59 -10.26
CA SER A 924 -27.29 -40.57 -11.46
C SER A 924 -28.50 -39.66 -11.23
N ALA A 925 -28.99 -39.04 -12.30
CA ALA A 925 -29.71 -37.77 -12.22
C ALA A 925 -31.12 -37.73 -11.54
N PRO A 926 -31.89 -38.83 -11.35
CA PRO A 926 -33.24 -38.71 -10.77
C PRO A 926 -33.27 -38.21 -9.31
N VAL A 927 -32.37 -38.73 -8.46
CA VAL A 927 -32.51 -38.68 -7.00
C VAL A 927 -32.45 -37.26 -6.42
N VAL A 928 -31.63 -36.39 -7.01
CA VAL A 928 -31.43 -35.01 -6.52
C VAL A 928 -32.72 -34.18 -6.62
N ASN A 929 -33.53 -34.39 -7.66
CA ASN A 929 -34.78 -33.65 -7.85
C ASN A 929 -35.88 -34.09 -6.87
N VAL A 930 -35.90 -35.37 -6.48
CA VAL A 930 -36.88 -35.92 -5.52
C VAL A 930 -36.70 -35.28 -4.14
N PHE A 931 -35.48 -35.24 -3.61
CA PHE A 931 -35.24 -34.63 -2.29
C PHE A 931 -35.39 -33.11 -2.29
N ALA A 932 -35.07 -32.43 -3.40
CA ALA A 932 -35.32 -30.99 -3.55
C ALA A 932 -36.81 -30.63 -3.46
N ALA A 933 -37.71 -31.49 -3.95
CA ALA A 933 -39.16 -31.29 -3.89
C ALA A 933 -39.78 -31.54 -2.49
N LEU A 934 -39.08 -32.25 -1.60
CA LEU A 934 -39.59 -32.64 -0.27
C LEU A 934 -39.13 -31.72 0.87
N GLY A 935 -38.27 -30.73 0.61
CA GLY A 935 -37.75 -29.80 1.63
C GLY A 935 -36.78 -30.41 2.65
N LEU A 936 -36.36 -31.67 2.44
CA LEU A 936 -35.48 -32.44 3.33
C LEU A 936 -34.01 -32.25 2.94
N LEU A 937 -33.40 -31.16 3.43
CA LEU A 937 -32.00 -30.83 3.14
C LEU A 937 -31.06 -31.39 4.23
N LEU A 938 -30.07 -32.17 3.80
CA LEU A 938 -29.18 -32.97 4.65
C LEU A 938 -28.35 -32.13 5.63
N LYS A 939 -28.11 -32.70 6.82
CA LYS A 939 -27.22 -32.17 7.85
C LYS A 939 -25.76 -32.58 7.55
N ASP A 940 -24.82 -31.72 7.94
CA ASP A 940 -23.36 -31.87 7.87
C ASP A 940 -22.71 -31.94 6.47
N SER A 941 -22.30 -30.75 6.01
CA SER A 941 -21.15 -30.51 5.11
C SER A 941 -21.12 -31.17 3.72
N GLN A 942 -21.63 -30.47 2.71
CA GLN A 942 -20.86 -29.88 1.59
C GLN A 942 -21.70 -28.74 0.96
N SER A 943 -21.09 -27.85 0.17
CA SER A 943 -21.77 -26.66 -0.37
C SER A 943 -22.09 -26.79 -1.86
N LEU A 944 -23.24 -26.23 -2.27
CA LEU A 944 -23.40 -25.55 -3.56
C LEU A 944 -24.62 -24.59 -3.53
N THR A 945 -24.41 -23.47 -4.21
CA THR A 945 -25.28 -22.35 -4.63
C THR A 945 -26.74 -22.71 -4.99
N THR A 946 -27.78 -21.86 -4.85
CA THR A 946 -27.85 -20.40 -4.56
C THR A 946 -29.27 -19.97 -4.12
N ASP A 947 -29.39 -18.77 -3.52
CA ASP A 947 -30.56 -17.88 -3.52
C ASP A 947 -31.95 -18.39 -3.04
N ALA A 948 -32.07 -18.61 -1.72
CA ALA A 948 -33.28 -18.25 -0.96
C ALA A 948 -32.91 -17.97 0.51
N GLY A 949 -33.51 -16.93 1.12
CA GLY A 949 -33.19 -16.54 2.50
C GLY A 949 -34.02 -17.29 3.56
N VAL A 950 -33.36 -18.06 4.41
CA VAL A 950 -33.94 -18.66 5.63
C VAL A 950 -33.09 -18.30 6.84
N SER A 951 -33.72 -18.01 7.98
CA SER A 951 -33.05 -17.63 9.22
C SER A 951 -32.51 -18.85 9.96
N TYR A 952 -31.24 -18.83 10.36
CA TYR A 952 -30.59 -19.91 11.13
C TYR A 952 -30.17 -19.42 12.52
N ASN A 953 -30.53 -20.21 13.54
CA ASN A 953 -30.33 -19.88 14.94
C ASN A 953 -29.05 -20.57 15.46
N PHE A 954 -27.97 -19.82 15.70
CA PHE A 954 -26.68 -20.37 16.15
C PHE A 954 -26.64 -20.53 17.67
N GLY A 955 -26.23 -21.71 18.15
CA GLY A 955 -26.08 -22.00 19.57
C GLY A 955 -24.86 -21.29 20.21
N PRO A 956 -24.86 -21.04 21.53
CA PRO A 956 -23.74 -20.38 22.21
C PRO A 956 -22.45 -21.20 22.15
N GLY A 957 -21.35 -20.57 21.73
CA GLY A 957 -19.99 -21.14 21.79
C GLY A 957 -19.40 -21.63 20.47
N SER A 958 -20.16 -21.63 19.37
CA SER A 958 -19.63 -21.93 18.03
C SER A 958 -18.77 -20.78 17.49
N THR A 959 -17.60 -21.10 16.91
CA THR A 959 -16.78 -20.16 16.11
C THR A 959 -16.61 -20.75 14.72
N LEU A 960 -16.95 -19.99 13.68
CA LEU A 960 -16.74 -20.41 12.29
C LEU A 960 -15.49 -19.73 11.73
N LEU A 961 -14.53 -20.54 11.29
CA LEU A 961 -13.34 -20.14 10.54
C LEU A 961 -13.56 -20.49 9.07
N ILE A 962 -13.60 -19.48 8.20
CA ILE A 962 -13.64 -19.68 6.75
C ILE A 962 -12.29 -19.28 6.18
N ASN A 963 -11.58 -20.25 5.60
CA ASN A 963 -10.39 -20.00 4.79
C ASN A 963 -10.82 -19.96 3.31
N ASN A 964 -10.92 -18.75 2.75
CA ASN A 964 -11.23 -18.58 1.33
C ASN A 964 -10.00 -18.91 0.46
N LYS A 965 -10.26 -19.25 -0.80
CA LYS A 965 -9.28 -19.82 -1.74
C LYS A 965 -8.04 -18.95 -2.01
N ASP A 966 -8.11 -17.67 -1.65
CA ASP A 966 -7.06 -16.66 -1.84
C ASP A 966 -6.25 -16.35 -0.56
N GLY A 967 -6.44 -17.11 0.53
CA GLY A 967 -5.56 -17.06 1.71
C GLY A 967 -5.82 -15.94 2.73
N LEU A 968 -7.04 -15.40 2.78
CA LEU A 968 -7.48 -14.44 3.80
C LEU A 968 -8.51 -15.08 4.73
N GLU A 969 -8.17 -15.21 6.01
CA GLU A 969 -9.06 -15.76 7.04
C GLU A 969 -10.12 -14.74 7.49
N SER A 970 -11.34 -15.23 7.71
CA SER A 970 -12.43 -14.48 8.33
C SER A 970 -13.01 -15.27 9.51
N VAL A 971 -13.11 -14.61 10.66
CA VAL A 971 -13.58 -15.21 11.93
C VAL A 971 -14.97 -14.68 12.26
N PHE A 972 -15.93 -15.59 12.48
CA PHE A 972 -17.26 -15.25 12.98
C PHE A 972 -17.44 -15.75 14.42
N ALA A 973 -17.80 -14.83 15.31
CA ALA A 973 -18.19 -15.11 16.69
C ALA A 973 -19.45 -14.30 17.05
N PRO A 974 -20.57 -14.95 17.42
CA PRO A 974 -21.78 -14.26 17.88
C PRO A 974 -21.71 -13.91 19.37
N ASP A 975 -22.43 -12.87 19.79
CA ASP A 975 -22.76 -12.67 21.21
C ASP A 975 -24.04 -13.43 21.62
N LEU A 976 -24.35 -13.43 22.92
CA LEU A 976 -25.53 -14.12 23.50
C LEU A 976 -26.89 -13.56 23.05
N SER A 977 -26.93 -12.51 22.21
CA SER A 977 -28.14 -11.97 21.57
C SER A 977 -28.24 -12.32 20.07
N GLY A 978 -27.37 -13.19 19.56
CA GLY A 978 -27.43 -13.70 18.19
C GLY A 978 -26.91 -12.74 17.12
N ARG A 979 -26.22 -11.66 17.49
CA ARG A 979 -25.64 -10.71 16.54
C ARG A 979 -24.24 -11.15 16.12
N THR A 980 -24.04 -11.38 14.83
CA THR A 980 -22.74 -11.61 14.22
C THR A 980 -22.04 -10.29 13.88
N PHE A 981 -20.77 -10.16 14.30
CA PHE A 981 -19.89 -9.07 13.90
C PHE A 981 -18.81 -9.59 12.95
N THR A 982 -18.62 -8.93 11.81
CA THR A 982 -17.56 -9.27 10.84
C THR A 982 -16.37 -8.35 11.04
N ILE A 983 -15.19 -8.91 11.32
CA ILE A 983 -13.92 -8.17 11.40
C ILE A 983 -13.00 -8.68 10.29
N GLN A 984 -12.71 -7.82 9.31
CA GLN A 984 -11.68 -8.08 8.30
C GLN A 984 -10.29 -7.82 8.90
N SER A 985 -9.30 -8.63 8.51
CA SER A 985 -7.95 -8.58 9.09
C SER A 985 -7.19 -7.28 8.79
N GLY A 986 -6.46 -6.81 9.81
CA GLY A 986 -5.52 -5.69 9.73
C GLY A 986 -4.94 -5.39 11.12
N ASP A 987 -3.69 -5.78 11.37
CA ASP A 987 -2.87 -5.50 12.57
C ASP A 987 -3.61 -5.46 13.92
N HIS A 988 -4.29 -6.56 14.29
CA HIS A 988 -4.93 -6.75 15.60
C HIS A 988 -4.46 -8.05 16.26
N GLY A 989 -4.06 -7.97 17.53
CA GLY A 989 -3.59 -9.13 18.32
C GLY A 989 -4.65 -9.66 19.28
N PHE A 990 -4.92 -10.97 19.23
CA PHE A 990 -5.89 -11.65 20.09
C PHE A 990 -5.23 -12.20 21.37
N TYR A 991 -5.82 -11.93 22.53
CA TYR A 991 -5.40 -12.50 23.81
C TYR A 991 -6.60 -13.09 24.56
N LYS A 992 -6.50 -14.36 24.94
CA LYS A 992 -7.56 -15.09 25.68
C LYS A 992 -7.31 -15.01 27.18
N VAL A 993 -8.29 -14.50 27.92
CA VAL A 993 -8.34 -14.56 29.39
C VAL A 993 -9.41 -15.59 29.78
N PRO A 994 -9.21 -16.43 30.82
CA PRO A 994 -10.26 -17.30 31.32
C PRO A 994 -11.52 -16.53 31.77
N ASP A 995 -12.67 -17.18 31.58
CA ASP A 995 -13.99 -16.87 32.12
C ASP A 995 -14.65 -15.52 31.77
N LYS A 996 -13.97 -14.61 31.03
CA LYS A 996 -14.63 -13.52 30.27
C LYS A 996 -13.94 -13.29 28.92
N LEU A 997 -14.73 -13.23 27.85
CA LEU A 997 -14.24 -12.85 26.52
C LEU A 997 -13.99 -11.34 26.51
N LEU A 998 -12.74 -10.94 26.25
CA LEU A 998 -12.33 -9.54 26.20
C LEU A 998 -11.54 -9.29 24.92
N ILE A 999 -12.08 -8.46 24.02
CA ILE A 999 -11.39 -8.04 22.80
C ILE A 999 -10.94 -6.59 22.99
N ARG A 1000 -9.69 -6.31 22.66
CA ARG A 1000 -9.16 -4.94 22.55
C ARG A 1000 -8.52 -4.77 21.17
N GLY A 1001 -8.82 -3.65 20.52
CA GLY A 1001 -8.30 -3.32 19.20
C GLY A 1001 -8.19 -1.81 19.02
N ILE A 1002 -7.75 -1.40 17.84
CA ILE A 1002 -7.64 0.01 17.44
C ILE A 1002 -8.46 0.17 16.16
N ASP A 1003 -9.39 1.13 16.12
CA ASP A 1003 -10.27 1.29 14.95
C ASP A 1003 -9.54 1.85 13.72
N LYS A 1004 -10.24 1.89 12.59
CA LYS A 1004 -9.74 2.39 11.29
C LYS A 1004 -9.34 3.88 11.30
N ARG A 1005 -9.41 4.56 12.45
CA ARG A 1005 -9.00 5.96 12.69
C ARG A 1005 -7.96 6.09 13.82
N GLY A 1006 -7.38 4.97 14.29
CA GLY A 1006 -6.32 4.98 15.30
C GLY A 1006 -6.81 5.03 16.76
N ARG A 1007 -8.09 4.78 17.03
CA ARG A 1007 -8.67 4.93 18.39
C ARG A 1007 -8.86 3.58 19.11
N PRO A 1008 -8.45 3.42 20.38
CA PRO A 1008 -8.65 2.17 21.11
C PRO A 1008 -10.13 1.86 21.38
N PHE A 1009 -10.52 0.60 21.22
CA PHE A 1009 -11.83 0.10 21.63
C PHE A 1009 -11.70 -1.19 22.44
N GLN A 1010 -12.68 -1.42 23.31
CA GLN A 1010 -12.84 -2.67 24.06
C GLN A 1010 -14.23 -3.26 23.81
N ILE A 1011 -14.30 -4.58 23.69
CA ILE A 1011 -15.55 -5.34 23.72
C ILE A 1011 -15.50 -6.28 24.93
N ASP A 1012 -16.53 -6.22 25.76
CA ASP A 1012 -16.80 -7.17 26.84
C ASP A 1012 -18.27 -7.63 26.79
N ASN A 1013 -18.68 -8.52 27.70
CA ASN A 1013 -20.04 -9.10 27.73
C ASN A 1013 -21.19 -8.07 27.84
N ASN A 1014 -20.92 -6.78 28.04
CA ASN A 1014 -21.92 -5.70 28.05
C ASN A 1014 -21.92 -4.85 26.76
N GLY A 1015 -21.22 -5.29 25.71
CA GLY A 1015 -21.15 -4.63 24.40
C GLY A 1015 -19.89 -3.79 24.16
N VAL A 1016 -19.84 -3.14 22.99
CA VAL A 1016 -18.68 -2.35 22.54
C VAL A 1016 -18.60 -1.03 23.31
N ARG A 1017 -17.42 -0.72 23.86
CA ARG A 1017 -17.07 0.58 24.43
C ARG A 1017 -15.84 1.15 23.72
N THR A 1018 -16.00 2.29 23.06
CA THR A 1018 -14.87 3.14 22.66
C THR A 1018 -14.22 3.66 23.93
N LEU A 1019 -12.90 3.52 24.04
CA LEU A 1019 -12.13 4.22 25.07
C LEU A 1019 -11.76 5.60 24.49
N LEU A 1020 -12.05 6.67 25.22
CA LEU A 1020 -11.64 8.03 24.90
C LEU A 1020 -10.17 8.25 25.27
#